data_AF-A0A2H6AN62-F1
#
_entry.id   AF-A0A2H6AN62-F1
#
_cell.length_a   1.000
_cell.length_b   1.000
_cell.length_c   1.000
_cell.angle_alpha   90.00
_cell.angle_beta   90.00
_cell.angle_gamma   90.00
#
_symmetry.space_group_name_H-M   'P 1'
#
loop_
_entity.id
_entity.type
_entity.pdbx_description
1 polymer ?
#
loop_
_entity_poly.entity_id
_entity_poly.type
_entity_poly.pdbx_seq_one_letter_code
_entity_poly.pdbx_strand_id
1 'polypeptide(L)'
;MSSIKIPVATYRLQFSPHFGFKEAIEVIRYLHELGISSIYASPIFKARKGSLHGYDVVDQNKLNTELGSQEDFERLIGEIKSRKMNWIQDIVPNHMAYDSQNRMLMDVLENGSSSEYFHFFDIEWNHPYESLRGKLLAPFLGKLYGDALESGEIVLKYEEDGFTINYYDIRLPLKIESYVNILTYRLNILKNRLGDENPDFINLLGILYSLKNLPVLGANSGERYDQIRFIKKILWELYTRNTEIKRFLDENVRIFNGEKGKPASFNMLHDLLSEQNFRLCFWKVATEEINYRRFFNINELISLRMEDESVFNYTHSLVLRLVKQGVFSGLRIDHIDGLYDPTGYLNRLRKKAESAYIVVEKILDLKEELPCFWPVQGTTGYDFLNYVNGLFCMTVNERVFSKIYSGFTGLKTPYWDLVADKKRLIIGKHMAGDIDNLAHLMKRISSRHRYGSDITLYGLRRALVEVMALFPVYRTYIDHDLFNERDRFYIKEAVERAKRTNPGLVNELEFIEQFLLLRFGEYVSEEERKECIDFIMRFQQFTGPLMAKGFEDTTLYVYNRLISLNEVGGSPDKFGISLEEFHEFNRRRLKDWPHSLNTTSTHDTKRGEDIRARINVISEIPGEWRERIKRWNKLNSRKKRSIGGKSVPDLNDEYFLYQTLIGAFPFKDEEYSEFVERIKNYMIKAIREAKVHTAWLKPDNEYEEAFLSFIQEILDPGENNRFLKDFIPFQKRIAHYGIFNSLSQTLIKLTSPGVPDFYQGTELWDLNLVDPDNRRPVDFKIRQRFLAEIKVREKENLGGLIEELIETREDGRIKLFLIYRVLRLRNARRYLFESGDYLPLDITGRYRDNIITFARRKREDWAIVVAPRFLTSVVKENEYPLGRDVWLDTSICVPKEAPLLWKDVFSDRMVEFRGRVFVGDILRFFPVGLIVGKKNNK
;
A
#
# COMPACT_ATOMS: atom_id res chain seq x y z
N MET A 1 -10.50 24.91 22.68
CA MET A 1 -10.22 23.85 21.68
C MET A 1 -9.38 22.77 22.34
N SER A 2 -9.78 21.50 22.27
CA SER A 2 -8.96 20.39 22.77
C SER A 2 -7.74 20.23 21.88
N SER A 3 -6.53 20.21 22.45
CA SER A 3 -5.29 20.00 21.69
C SER A 3 -5.26 18.59 21.05
N ILE A 4 -4.71 18.47 19.85
CA ILE A 4 -4.48 17.17 19.18
C ILE A 4 -3.61 16.29 20.06
N LYS A 5 -4.04 15.06 20.35
CA LYS A 5 -3.28 14.11 21.18
C LYS A 5 -2.26 13.35 20.33
N ILE A 6 -1.01 13.82 20.33
CA ILE A 6 0.08 13.16 19.60
C ILE A 6 0.42 11.80 20.25
N PRO A 7 0.55 10.71 19.46
CA PRO A 7 1.05 9.42 19.94
C PRO A 7 2.52 9.50 20.41
N VAL A 8 2.87 8.77 21.46
CA VAL A 8 4.28 8.53 21.84
C VAL A 8 4.93 7.50 20.90
N ALA A 9 4.15 6.49 20.54
CA ALA A 9 4.43 5.40 19.60
C ALA A 9 3.12 4.76 19.13
N THR A 10 3.10 4.30 17.88
CA THR A 10 1.97 3.60 17.24
C THR A 10 2.30 2.13 17.02
N TYR A 11 1.27 1.28 17.05
CA TYR A 11 1.41 -0.15 16.75
C TYR A 11 0.31 -0.58 15.77
N ARG A 12 0.69 -0.99 14.56
CA ARG A 12 -0.21 -1.40 13.49
C ARG A 12 -0.73 -2.82 13.73
N LEU A 13 -2.04 -2.97 13.87
CA LEU A 13 -2.75 -4.26 13.91
C LEU A 13 -3.52 -4.49 12.61
N GLN A 14 -3.34 -5.69 12.02
CA GLN A 14 -4.05 -6.19 10.86
C GLN A 14 -5.26 -7.00 11.33
N PHE A 15 -6.44 -6.39 11.28
CA PHE A 15 -7.69 -7.07 11.55
C PHE A 15 -8.11 -7.93 10.37
N SER A 16 -8.48 -9.18 10.66
CA SER A 16 -9.02 -10.14 9.69
C SER A 16 -10.00 -11.07 10.39
N PRO A 17 -10.72 -11.95 9.68
CA PRO A 17 -11.58 -12.94 10.32
C PRO A 17 -10.84 -13.89 11.27
N HIS A 18 -9.50 -13.96 11.22
CA HIS A 18 -8.66 -14.82 12.05
C HIS A 18 -8.02 -14.06 13.23
N PHE A 19 -8.10 -12.72 13.22
CA PHE A 19 -7.63 -11.84 14.28
C PHE A 19 -8.61 -10.66 14.39
N GLY A 20 -9.69 -10.88 15.14
CA GLY A 20 -10.78 -9.94 15.33
C GLY A 20 -10.64 -9.11 16.61
N PHE A 21 -11.75 -8.52 17.05
CA PHE A 21 -11.80 -7.68 18.24
C PHE A 21 -11.48 -8.46 19.53
N LYS A 22 -11.86 -9.75 19.59
CA LYS A 22 -11.59 -10.62 20.76
C LYS A 22 -10.10 -10.90 20.91
N GLU A 23 -9.44 -11.29 19.83
CA GLU A 23 -8.01 -11.55 19.83
C GLU A 23 -7.23 -10.26 20.12
N ALA A 24 -7.68 -9.12 19.60
CA ALA A 24 -7.08 -7.82 19.89
C ALA A 24 -7.14 -7.46 21.38
N ILE A 25 -8.25 -7.76 22.08
CA ILE A 25 -8.39 -7.52 23.54
C ILE A 25 -7.27 -8.19 24.32
N GLU A 26 -6.93 -9.44 23.98
CA GLU A 26 -5.88 -10.22 24.66
C GLU A 26 -4.49 -9.59 24.52
N VAL A 27 -4.29 -8.76 23.51
CA VAL A 27 -3.00 -8.16 23.15
C VAL A 27 -2.86 -6.73 23.70
N ILE A 28 -3.94 -6.01 23.99
CA ILE A 28 -3.88 -4.60 24.47
C ILE A 28 -3.01 -4.46 25.72
N ARG A 29 -3.13 -5.39 26.68
CA ARG A 29 -2.32 -5.36 27.90
C ARG A 29 -0.82 -5.43 27.58
N TYR A 30 -0.42 -6.34 26.70
CA TYR A 30 0.97 -6.49 26.26
C TYR A 30 1.51 -5.20 25.64
N LEU A 31 0.75 -4.62 24.70
CA LEU A 31 1.18 -3.41 23.99
C LEU A 31 1.32 -2.21 24.94
N HIS A 32 0.40 -2.06 25.88
CA HIS A 32 0.51 -1.06 26.95
C HIS A 32 1.78 -1.28 27.80
N GLU A 33 2.03 -2.52 28.23
CA GLU A 33 3.21 -2.86 29.03
C GLU A 33 4.53 -2.67 28.27
N LEU A 34 4.52 -2.84 26.95
CA LEU A 34 5.65 -2.52 26.07
C LEU A 34 5.92 -1.01 25.96
N GLY A 35 4.90 -0.18 26.22
CA GLY A 35 4.98 1.29 26.16
C GLY A 35 4.35 1.90 24.91
N ILE A 36 3.54 1.15 24.15
CA ILE A 36 2.75 1.65 23.03
C ILE A 36 1.65 2.57 23.56
N SER A 37 1.47 3.71 22.90
CA SER A 37 0.46 4.70 23.30
C SER A 37 -0.82 4.67 22.46
N SER A 38 -0.73 4.16 21.23
CA SER A 38 -1.81 4.23 20.25
C SER A 38 -1.84 2.96 19.41
N ILE A 39 -3.01 2.34 19.31
CA ILE A 39 -3.29 1.30 18.32
C ILE A 39 -3.51 1.99 16.97
N TYR A 40 -2.81 1.52 15.94
CA TYR A 40 -3.06 1.88 14.56
C TYR A 40 -3.80 0.71 13.90
N ALA A 41 -5.11 0.81 13.76
CA ALA A 41 -5.93 -0.29 13.27
C ALA A 41 -6.06 -0.24 11.74
N SER A 42 -5.95 -1.40 11.07
CA SER A 42 -6.39 -1.58 9.69
C SER A 42 -7.88 -1.25 9.52
N PRO A 43 -8.39 -1.12 8.28
CA PRO A 43 -9.80 -0.85 8.05
C PRO A 43 -10.70 -1.88 8.75
N ILE A 44 -11.67 -1.41 9.55
CA ILE A 44 -12.63 -2.24 10.31
C ILE A 44 -14.06 -2.17 9.77
N PHE A 45 -14.26 -1.47 8.66
CA PHE A 45 -15.57 -1.31 8.03
C PHE A 45 -15.92 -2.52 7.19
N LYS A 46 -17.22 -2.70 6.93
CA LYS A 46 -17.71 -3.86 6.18
C LYS A 46 -17.03 -3.93 4.81
N ALA A 47 -16.22 -4.95 4.63
CA ALA A 47 -15.53 -5.30 3.39
C ALA A 47 -16.18 -6.52 2.74
N ARG A 48 -15.64 -6.97 1.59
CA ARG A 48 -16.06 -8.25 1.01
C ARG A 48 -15.92 -9.37 2.05
N LYS A 49 -16.89 -10.27 2.07
CA LYS A 49 -16.87 -11.51 2.86
C LYS A 49 -15.53 -12.23 2.69
N GLY A 50 -14.86 -12.59 3.79
CA GLY A 50 -13.57 -13.26 3.79
C GLY A 50 -12.35 -12.36 3.49
N SER A 51 -12.53 -11.03 3.41
CA SER A 51 -11.40 -10.11 3.22
C SER A 51 -10.39 -10.23 4.36
N LEU A 52 -9.12 -10.37 4.00
CA LEU A 52 -8.01 -10.47 4.94
C LEU A 52 -7.38 -9.10 5.30
N HIS A 53 -7.86 -8.01 4.69
CA HIS A 53 -7.22 -6.69 4.79
C HIS A 53 -8.18 -5.52 4.98
N GLY A 54 -9.46 -5.64 4.57
CA GLY A 54 -10.49 -4.62 4.79
C GLY A 54 -10.50 -3.44 3.80
N TYR A 55 -9.49 -3.27 2.94
CA TYR A 55 -9.46 -2.23 1.90
C TYR A 55 -10.53 -2.33 0.79
N ASP A 56 -11.08 -3.51 0.56
CA ASP A 56 -12.17 -3.78 -0.38
C ASP A 56 -13.55 -3.54 0.26
N VAL A 57 -13.76 -2.29 0.69
CA VAL A 57 -14.93 -1.86 1.44
C VAL A 57 -16.22 -1.94 0.61
N VAL A 58 -17.28 -2.51 1.17
CA VAL A 58 -18.63 -2.57 0.57
C VAL A 58 -19.65 -1.69 1.29
N ASP A 59 -19.39 -1.31 2.55
CA ASP A 59 -20.20 -0.36 3.31
C ASP A 59 -19.36 0.31 4.42
N GLN A 60 -18.99 1.59 4.22
CA GLN A 60 -18.18 2.37 5.18
C GLN A 60 -18.96 2.78 6.44
N ASN A 61 -20.29 2.66 6.42
CA ASN A 61 -21.16 3.05 7.53
C ASN A 61 -21.53 1.87 8.43
N LYS A 62 -20.87 0.72 8.28
CA LYS A 62 -21.01 -0.46 9.13
C LYS A 62 -19.66 -1.03 9.50
N LEU A 63 -19.56 -1.50 10.74
CA LEU A 63 -18.42 -2.33 11.15
C LEU A 63 -18.50 -3.70 10.46
N ASN A 64 -17.34 -4.29 10.19
CA ASN A 64 -17.27 -5.63 9.64
C ASN A 64 -17.60 -6.67 10.73
N THR A 65 -18.71 -7.38 10.53
CA THR A 65 -19.19 -8.41 11.47
C THR A 65 -18.28 -9.64 11.54
N GLU A 66 -17.42 -9.87 10.54
CA GLU A 66 -16.43 -10.96 10.59
C GLU A 66 -15.29 -10.67 11.57
N LEU A 67 -15.10 -9.41 11.98
CA LEU A 67 -14.12 -9.04 13.00
C LEU A 67 -14.65 -9.22 14.43
N GLY A 68 -15.95 -9.44 14.60
CA GLY A 68 -16.60 -9.59 15.90
C GLY A 68 -17.91 -8.82 16.01
N SER A 69 -18.59 -9.00 17.14
CA SER A 69 -19.83 -8.29 17.44
C SER A 69 -19.59 -6.82 17.83
N GLN A 70 -20.66 -6.01 17.81
CA GLN A 70 -20.64 -4.65 18.33
C GLN A 70 -20.20 -4.62 19.81
N GLU A 71 -20.62 -5.60 20.61
CA GLU A 71 -20.19 -5.73 22.01
C GLU A 71 -18.68 -6.02 22.13
N ASP A 72 -18.13 -6.86 21.25
CA ASP A 72 -16.69 -7.15 21.25
C ASP A 72 -15.89 -5.89 20.93
N PHE A 73 -16.36 -5.07 19.97
CA PHE A 73 -15.77 -3.77 19.66
C PHE A 73 -15.83 -2.82 20.85
N GLU A 74 -16.98 -2.70 21.52
CA GLU A 74 -17.14 -1.85 22.70
C GLU A 74 -16.23 -2.27 23.86
N ARG A 75 -16.08 -3.58 24.10
CA ARG A 75 -15.14 -4.12 25.09
C ARG A 75 -13.70 -3.78 24.73
N LEU A 76 -13.31 -3.95 23.47
CA LEU A 76 -11.97 -3.57 22.99
C LEU A 76 -11.69 -2.09 23.23
N ILE A 77 -12.62 -1.21 22.88
CA ILE A 77 -12.49 0.23 23.13
C ILE A 77 -12.42 0.54 24.63
N GLY A 78 -13.19 -0.18 25.47
CA GLY A 78 -13.10 -0.08 26.93
C GLY A 78 -11.72 -0.45 27.48
N GLU A 79 -11.13 -1.55 27.00
CA GLU A 79 -9.78 -2.00 27.39
C GLU A 79 -8.69 -1.00 26.98
N ILE A 80 -8.82 -0.38 25.81
CA ILE A 80 -7.90 0.66 25.32
C ILE A 80 -8.02 1.92 26.19
N LYS A 81 -9.25 2.38 26.46
CA LYS A 81 -9.51 3.58 27.27
C LYS A 81 -9.06 3.42 28.73
N SER A 82 -9.29 2.26 29.36
CA SER A 82 -8.87 2.00 30.74
C SER A 82 -7.35 2.08 30.93
N ARG A 83 -6.58 1.82 29.86
CA ARG A 83 -5.12 1.96 29.81
C ARG A 83 -4.64 3.30 29.26
N LYS A 84 -5.55 4.26 29.05
CA LYS A 84 -5.28 5.61 28.49
C LYS A 84 -4.61 5.57 27.11
N MET A 85 -4.71 4.45 26.42
CA MET A 85 -4.26 4.29 25.04
C MET A 85 -5.23 4.95 24.08
N ASN A 86 -4.76 5.16 22.87
CA ASN A 86 -5.45 5.81 21.78
C ASN A 86 -5.76 4.83 20.64
N TRP A 87 -6.63 5.24 19.74
CA TRP A 87 -6.96 4.53 18.51
C TRP A 87 -6.80 5.45 17.30
N ILE A 88 -6.01 5.02 16.32
CA ILE A 88 -5.84 5.64 15.01
C ILE A 88 -6.47 4.69 14.00
N GLN A 89 -7.54 5.13 13.36
CA GLN A 89 -8.27 4.31 12.39
C GLN A 89 -7.77 4.56 10.98
N ASP A 90 -7.42 3.49 10.28
CA ASP A 90 -7.22 3.51 8.83
C ASP A 90 -8.57 3.63 8.09
N ILE A 91 -8.68 4.57 7.16
CA ILE A 91 -9.88 4.82 6.36
C ILE A 91 -9.55 4.85 4.87
N VAL A 92 -10.50 4.39 4.05
CA VAL A 92 -10.32 4.16 2.61
C VAL A 92 -11.26 5.09 1.80
N PRO A 93 -10.90 6.37 1.60
CA PRO A 93 -11.80 7.32 0.96
C PRO A 93 -11.83 7.21 -0.57
N ASN A 94 -10.77 6.68 -1.20
CA ASN A 94 -10.64 6.73 -2.66
C ASN A 94 -11.62 5.81 -3.39
N HIS A 95 -11.92 4.63 -2.83
CA HIS A 95 -12.55 3.55 -3.58
C HIS A 95 -13.39 2.61 -2.71
N MET A 96 -14.22 1.80 -3.38
CA MET A 96 -15.00 0.70 -2.80
C MET A 96 -14.90 -0.53 -3.70
N ALA A 97 -15.28 -1.70 -3.19
CA ALA A 97 -15.33 -2.92 -3.97
C ALA A 97 -16.45 -2.88 -5.03
N TYR A 98 -16.12 -3.28 -6.26
CA TYR A 98 -17.09 -3.65 -7.29
C TYR A 98 -17.58 -5.07 -6.98
N ASP A 99 -18.56 -5.17 -6.09
CA ASP A 99 -19.05 -6.44 -5.56
C ASP A 99 -20.56 -6.39 -5.31
N SER A 100 -21.23 -7.54 -5.41
CA SER A 100 -22.67 -7.69 -5.16
C SER A 100 -23.09 -7.21 -3.75
N GLN A 101 -22.16 -7.16 -2.79
CA GLN A 101 -22.40 -6.67 -1.43
C GLN A 101 -22.36 -5.13 -1.32
N ASN A 102 -21.85 -4.43 -2.33
CA ASN A 102 -21.83 -2.97 -2.40
C ASN A 102 -23.19 -2.45 -2.87
N ARG A 103 -24.05 -2.12 -1.90
CA ARG A 103 -25.44 -1.70 -2.16
C ARG A 103 -25.55 -0.43 -2.99
N MET A 104 -24.60 0.50 -2.84
CA MET A 104 -24.59 1.74 -3.60
C MET A 104 -24.37 1.44 -5.08
N LEU A 105 -23.40 0.58 -5.38
CA LEU A 105 -23.12 0.16 -6.75
C LEU A 105 -24.26 -0.66 -7.33
N MET A 106 -24.81 -1.62 -6.56
CA MET A 106 -25.96 -2.41 -7.03
C MET A 106 -27.18 -1.54 -7.33
N ASP A 107 -27.40 -0.48 -6.56
CA ASP A 107 -28.45 0.49 -6.84
C ASP A 107 -28.21 1.27 -8.16
N VAL A 108 -26.97 1.67 -8.43
CA VAL A 108 -26.58 2.29 -9.71
C VAL A 108 -26.84 1.33 -10.87
N LEU A 109 -26.57 0.04 -10.72
CA LEU A 109 -26.81 -0.95 -11.76
C LEU A 109 -28.31 -1.22 -11.99
N GLU A 110 -29.13 -1.20 -10.95
CA GLU A 110 -30.58 -1.41 -11.06
C GLU A 110 -31.32 -0.18 -11.59
N ASN A 111 -30.93 1.02 -11.15
CA ASN A 111 -31.68 2.25 -11.41
C ASN A 111 -31.02 3.22 -12.41
N GLY A 112 -29.75 3.02 -12.77
CA GLY A 112 -29.04 3.87 -13.73
C GLY A 112 -29.03 5.34 -13.31
N SER A 113 -29.36 6.25 -14.22
CA SER A 113 -29.47 7.71 -13.94
C SER A 113 -30.53 8.06 -12.90
N SER A 114 -31.42 7.13 -12.57
CA SER A 114 -32.39 7.26 -11.48
C SER A 114 -31.90 6.58 -10.20
N SER A 115 -30.60 6.53 -9.94
CA SER A 115 -30.04 6.14 -8.64
C SER A 115 -29.67 7.36 -7.81
N GLU A 116 -29.98 7.36 -6.51
CA GLU A 116 -29.45 8.35 -5.56
C GLU A 116 -27.91 8.32 -5.47
N TYR A 117 -27.29 7.23 -5.89
CA TYR A 117 -25.83 7.04 -5.91
C TYR A 117 -25.21 7.23 -7.29
N PHE A 118 -25.97 7.70 -8.30
CA PHE A 118 -25.51 7.82 -9.69
C PHE A 118 -24.21 8.63 -9.84
N HIS A 119 -24.03 9.66 -9.00
CA HIS A 119 -22.85 10.52 -9.00
C HIS A 119 -21.81 10.17 -7.93
N PHE A 120 -21.99 9.10 -7.16
CA PHE A 120 -21.05 8.73 -6.09
C PHE A 120 -19.76 8.12 -6.61
N PHE A 121 -19.86 7.39 -7.71
CA PHE A 121 -18.72 6.75 -8.37
C PHE A 121 -18.21 7.57 -9.54
N ASP A 122 -16.93 7.42 -9.82
CA ASP A 122 -16.24 8.11 -10.89
C ASP A 122 -16.38 7.31 -12.20
N ILE A 123 -17.49 7.56 -12.90
CA ILE A 123 -17.92 6.86 -14.11
C ILE A 123 -18.04 7.85 -15.28
N GLU A 124 -17.41 7.52 -16.40
CA GLU A 124 -17.59 8.19 -17.69
C GLU A 124 -18.83 7.61 -18.38
N TRP A 125 -19.97 8.25 -18.11
CA TRP A 125 -21.27 7.86 -18.66
C TRP A 125 -21.40 8.19 -20.16
N ASN A 126 -20.67 9.19 -20.67
CA ASN A 126 -20.72 9.59 -22.07
C ASN A 126 -19.49 9.08 -22.85
N HIS A 127 -19.29 7.76 -22.79
CA HIS A 127 -18.18 7.10 -23.45
C HIS A 127 -18.25 7.23 -24.99
N PRO A 128 -17.13 7.40 -25.72
CA PRO A 128 -17.12 7.49 -27.18
C PRO A 128 -17.71 6.25 -27.89
N TYR A 129 -17.59 5.07 -27.27
CA TYR A 129 -18.14 3.83 -27.80
C TYR A 129 -19.64 3.73 -27.53
N GLU A 130 -20.44 3.62 -28.58
CA GLU A 130 -21.90 3.55 -28.52
C GLU A 130 -22.40 2.43 -27.60
N SER A 131 -21.72 1.29 -27.59
CA SER A 131 -22.05 0.13 -26.75
C SER A 131 -21.88 0.37 -25.24
N LEU A 132 -21.19 1.44 -24.84
CA LEU A 132 -20.94 1.82 -23.44
C LEU A 132 -21.62 3.11 -23.03
N ARG A 133 -22.19 3.88 -23.96
CA ARG A 133 -22.88 5.13 -23.61
C ARG A 133 -24.06 4.83 -22.67
N GLY A 134 -24.08 5.50 -21.52
CA GLY A 134 -25.09 5.33 -20.48
C GLY A 134 -24.99 4.01 -19.69
N LYS A 135 -23.89 3.24 -19.83
CA LYS A 135 -23.71 1.95 -19.15
C LYS A 135 -22.41 1.90 -18.36
N LEU A 136 -22.36 1.11 -17.30
CA LEU A 136 -21.15 0.79 -16.56
C LEU A 136 -20.52 -0.51 -17.08
N LEU A 137 -19.22 -0.51 -17.38
CA LEU A 137 -18.51 -1.74 -17.76
C LEU A 137 -18.43 -2.71 -16.56
N ALA A 138 -18.74 -3.99 -16.79
CA ALA A 138 -18.60 -5.08 -15.83
C ALA A 138 -17.63 -6.16 -16.36
N PRO A 139 -16.30 -5.93 -16.26
CA PRO A 139 -15.27 -6.72 -16.93
C PRO A 139 -14.84 -7.94 -16.11
N PHE A 140 -15.75 -8.89 -15.90
CA PHE A 140 -15.51 -10.03 -15.00
C PHE A 140 -15.63 -11.40 -15.64
N LEU A 141 -16.02 -11.47 -16.92
CA LEU A 141 -16.10 -12.76 -17.59
C LEU A 141 -14.69 -13.34 -17.77
N GLY A 142 -14.52 -14.63 -17.53
CA GLY A 142 -13.25 -15.35 -17.72
C GLY A 142 -12.94 -15.68 -19.19
N LYS A 143 -13.90 -15.49 -20.08
CA LYS A 143 -13.81 -15.72 -21.54
C LYS A 143 -14.67 -14.72 -22.32
N LEU A 144 -14.69 -14.84 -23.65
CA LEU A 144 -15.47 -13.97 -24.51
C LEU A 144 -16.97 -14.04 -24.16
N TYR A 145 -17.67 -12.93 -24.35
CA TYR A 145 -19.09 -12.78 -23.97
C TYR A 145 -19.98 -13.85 -24.60
N GLY A 146 -19.85 -14.09 -25.91
CA GLY A 146 -20.63 -15.11 -26.61
C GLY A 146 -20.41 -16.51 -26.04
N ASP A 147 -19.14 -16.88 -25.81
CA ASP A 147 -18.80 -18.18 -25.21
C ASP A 147 -19.34 -18.32 -23.78
N ALA A 148 -19.26 -17.27 -22.96
CA ALA A 148 -19.80 -17.27 -21.60
C ALA A 148 -21.34 -17.39 -21.59
N LEU A 149 -22.00 -16.70 -22.52
CA LEU A 149 -23.45 -16.75 -22.71
C LEU A 149 -23.89 -18.15 -23.15
N GLU A 150 -23.36 -18.64 -24.27
CA GLU A 150 -23.79 -19.90 -24.89
C GLU A 150 -23.36 -21.15 -24.11
N SER A 151 -22.33 -21.03 -23.26
CA SER A 151 -21.97 -22.08 -22.30
C SER A 151 -22.87 -22.09 -21.06
N GLY A 152 -23.83 -21.16 -20.94
CA GLY A 152 -24.75 -21.04 -19.82
C GLY A 152 -24.08 -20.68 -18.50
N GLU A 153 -22.94 -19.97 -18.55
CA GLU A 153 -22.29 -19.44 -17.33
C GLU A 153 -22.92 -18.13 -16.87
N ILE A 154 -23.49 -17.36 -17.80
CA ILE A 154 -24.31 -16.18 -17.50
C ILE A 154 -25.74 -16.66 -17.29
N VAL A 155 -26.26 -16.50 -16.07
CA VAL A 155 -27.56 -17.07 -15.69
C VAL A 155 -28.47 -16.00 -15.10
N LEU A 156 -29.63 -15.80 -15.72
CA LEU A 156 -30.75 -15.07 -15.13
C LEU A 156 -31.36 -15.90 -14.00
N LYS A 157 -31.54 -15.29 -12.83
CA LYS A 157 -32.24 -15.88 -11.69
C LYS A 157 -33.29 -14.92 -11.14
N TYR A 158 -34.26 -15.47 -10.41
CA TYR A 158 -35.24 -14.72 -9.64
C TYR A 158 -35.20 -15.21 -8.19
N GLU A 159 -34.95 -14.29 -7.25
CA GLU A 159 -34.92 -14.53 -5.81
C GLU A 159 -35.74 -13.44 -5.10
N GLU A 160 -35.76 -13.42 -3.77
CA GLU A 160 -36.57 -12.46 -2.97
C GLU A 160 -36.18 -11.00 -3.24
N ASP A 161 -34.91 -10.74 -3.57
CA ASP A 161 -34.39 -9.43 -3.90
C ASP A 161 -34.63 -9.01 -5.36
N GLY A 162 -35.21 -9.90 -6.18
CA GLY A 162 -35.64 -9.66 -7.55
C GLY A 162 -34.92 -10.49 -8.60
N PHE A 163 -34.94 -10.03 -9.85
CA PHE A 163 -34.18 -10.65 -10.94
C PHE A 163 -32.72 -10.20 -10.93
N THR A 164 -31.81 -11.16 -11.12
CA THR A 164 -30.36 -10.92 -11.20
C THR A 164 -29.72 -11.66 -12.37
N ILE A 165 -28.64 -11.10 -12.89
CA ILE A 165 -27.70 -11.78 -13.78
C ILE A 165 -26.54 -12.28 -12.93
N ASN A 166 -26.33 -13.59 -12.93
CA ASN A 166 -25.31 -14.26 -12.14
C ASN A 166 -24.18 -14.79 -13.02
N TYR A 167 -22.95 -14.60 -12.57
CA TYR A 167 -21.74 -15.19 -13.15
C TYR A 167 -20.85 -15.65 -12.00
N TYR A 168 -20.86 -16.96 -11.71
CA TYR A 168 -20.28 -17.52 -10.49
C TYR A 168 -20.77 -16.77 -9.24
N ASP A 169 -19.88 -16.14 -8.47
CA ASP A 169 -20.20 -15.41 -7.24
C ASP A 169 -20.75 -13.99 -7.48
N ILE A 170 -20.59 -13.47 -8.70
CA ILE A 170 -21.08 -12.13 -9.06
C ILE A 170 -22.58 -12.21 -9.32
N ARG A 171 -23.33 -11.30 -8.69
CA ARG A 171 -24.77 -11.14 -8.83
C ARG A 171 -25.07 -9.68 -9.12
N LEU A 172 -25.51 -9.38 -10.34
CA LEU A 172 -25.85 -8.03 -10.77
C LEU A 172 -27.37 -7.91 -10.89
N PRO A 173 -28.01 -6.91 -10.25
CA PRO A 173 -29.45 -6.73 -10.38
C PRO A 173 -29.80 -6.31 -11.80
N LEU A 174 -30.95 -6.78 -12.30
CA LEU A 174 -31.48 -6.25 -13.55
C LEU A 174 -31.93 -4.81 -13.37
N LYS A 175 -31.85 -4.03 -14.45
CA LYS A 175 -32.56 -2.76 -14.58
C LYS A 175 -34.04 -2.99 -14.26
N ILE A 176 -34.59 -2.25 -13.30
CA ILE A 176 -35.93 -2.55 -12.77
C ILE A 176 -37.01 -2.52 -13.86
N GLU A 177 -36.94 -1.59 -14.81
CA GLU A 177 -37.89 -1.50 -15.92
C GLU A 177 -37.82 -2.72 -16.86
N SER A 178 -36.66 -3.40 -16.94
CA SER A 178 -36.48 -4.57 -17.81
C SER A 178 -37.23 -5.82 -17.30
N TYR A 179 -37.76 -5.79 -16.07
CA TYR A 179 -38.63 -6.86 -15.55
C TYR A 179 -39.85 -7.06 -16.46
N VAL A 180 -40.34 -5.98 -17.10
CA VAL A 180 -41.46 -6.03 -18.04
C VAL A 180 -41.24 -7.06 -19.13
N ASN A 181 -40.02 -7.22 -19.65
CA ASN A 181 -39.71 -8.17 -20.73
C ASN A 181 -39.93 -9.61 -20.29
N ILE A 182 -39.52 -9.95 -19.06
CA ILE A 182 -39.68 -11.30 -18.49
C ILE A 182 -41.14 -11.55 -18.11
N LEU A 183 -41.78 -10.57 -17.48
CA LEU A 183 -43.14 -10.69 -16.94
C LEU A 183 -44.23 -10.66 -18.02
N THR A 184 -43.96 -10.05 -19.18
CA THR A 184 -44.92 -10.03 -20.31
C THR A 184 -44.70 -11.20 -21.28
N TYR A 185 -43.52 -11.80 -21.29
CA TYR A 185 -43.26 -12.96 -22.14
C TYR A 185 -44.22 -14.10 -21.80
N ARG A 186 -44.95 -14.61 -22.80
CA ARG A 186 -45.96 -15.68 -22.62
C ARG A 186 -47.08 -15.34 -21.61
N LEU A 187 -47.32 -14.06 -21.30
CA LEU A 187 -48.36 -13.64 -20.33
C LEU A 187 -49.75 -14.19 -20.69
N ASN A 188 -50.05 -14.35 -21.99
CA ASN A 188 -51.29 -14.95 -22.49
C ASN A 188 -51.50 -16.39 -21.99
N ILE A 189 -50.42 -17.15 -21.76
CA ILE A 189 -50.50 -18.52 -21.25
C ILE A 189 -50.90 -18.50 -19.77
N LEU A 190 -50.30 -17.61 -18.98
CA LEU A 190 -50.68 -17.43 -17.58
C LEU A 190 -52.14 -16.95 -17.46
N LYS A 191 -52.52 -15.98 -18.30
CA LYS A 191 -53.90 -15.48 -18.43
C LYS A 191 -54.90 -16.61 -18.65
N ASN A 192 -54.64 -17.49 -19.63
CA ASN A 192 -55.51 -18.62 -19.94
C ASN A 192 -55.58 -19.67 -18.80
N ARG A 193 -54.53 -19.80 -17.98
CA ARG A 193 -54.50 -20.77 -16.86
C ARG A 193 -55.18 -20.23 -15.60
N LEU A 194 -55.04 -18.95 -15.28
CA LEU A 194 -55.59 -18.33 -14.07
C LEU A 194 -56.98 -17.72 -14.29
N GLY A 195 -57.27 -17.21 -15.49
CA GLY A 195 -58.43 -16.39 -15.80
C GLY A 195 -58.20 -14.89 -15.56
N ASP A 196 -58.86 -14.06 -16.38
CA ASP A 196 -58.67 -12.60 -16.44
C ASP A 196 -59.08 -11.88 -15.15
N GLU A 197 -60.05 -12.45 -14.43
CA GLU A 197 -60.60 -11.91 -13.17
C GLU A 197 -59.86 -12.43 -11.92
N ASN A 198 -58.84 -13.26 -12.08
CA ASN A 198 -58.09 -13.81 -10.96
C ASN A 198 -57.34 -12.69 -10.20
N PRO A 199 -57.52 -12.56 -8.86
CA PRO A 199 -56.89 -11.48 -8.10
C PRO A 199 -55.36 -11.45 -8.21
N ASP A 200 -54.71 -12.61 -8.26
CA ASP A 200 -53.25 -12.69 -8.37
C ASP A 200 -52.77 -12.28 -9.78
N PHE A 201 -53.55 -12.57 -10.81
CA PHE A 201 -53.28 -12.09 -12.17
C PHE A 201 -53.48 -10.57 -12.28
N ILE A 202 -54.53 -10.02 -11.66
CA ILE A 202 -54.77 -8.57 -11.58
C ILE A 202 -53.61 -7.88 -10.83
N ASN A 203 -53.14 -8.44 -9.72
CA ASN A 203 -51.98 -7.92 -8.99
C ASN A 203 -50.71 -7.91 -9.87
N LEU A 204 -50.48 -8.96 -10.67
CA LEU A 204 -49.37 -9.00 -11.62
C LEU A 204 -49.51 -7.91 -12.71
N LEU A 205 -50.73 -7.66 -13.22
CA LEU A 205 -50.98 -6.54 -14.14
C LEU A 205 -50.73 -5.18 -13.46
N GLY A 206 -51.08 -5.03 -12.18
CA GLY A 206 -50.78 -3.85 -11.38
C GLY A 206 -49.27 -3.61 -11.22
N ILE A 207 -48.50 -4.68 -11.01
CA ILE A 207 -47.02 -4.63 -11.02
C ILE A 207 -46.52 -4.15 -12.39
N LEU A 208 -47.00 -4.75 -13.48
CA LEU A 208 -46.60 -4.37 -14.84
C LEU A 208 -46.94 -2.90 -15.15
N TYR A 209 -48.09 -2.42 -14.72
CA TYR A 209 -48.47 -1.01 -14.84
C TYR A 209 -47.52 -0.11 -14.04
N SER A 210 -47.20 -0.49 -12.80
CA SER A 210 -46.30 0.27 -11.94
C SER A 210 -44.89 0.33 -12.52
N LEU A 211 -44.35 -0.78 -13.02
CA LEU A 211 -43.03 -0.84 -13.67
C LEU A 211 -42.92 0.08 -14.88
N LYS A 212 -43.99 0.20 -15.69
CA LYS A 212 -44.03 1.07 -16.87
C LYS A 212 -44.15 2.56 -16.53
N ASN A 213 -44.63 2.88 -15.32
CA ASN A 213 -44.91 4.24 -14.87
C ASN A 213 -44.06 4.64 -13.65
N LEU A 214 -42.89 4.00 -13.46
CA LEU A 214 -41.99 4.36 -12.37
C LEU A 214 -41.55 5.83 -12.51
N PRO A 215 -41.58 6.63 -11.42
CA PRO A 215 -41.13 8.01 -11.45
C PRO A 215 -39.67 8.11 -11.89
N VAL A 216 -39.38 9.11 -12.74
CA VAL A 216 -38.00 9.54 -13.02
C VAL A 216 -37.51 10.38 -11.84
N LEU A 217 -36.25 10.22 -11.45
CA LEU A 217 -35.74 10.82 -10.23
C LEU A 217 -35.73 12.37 -10.27
N GLY A 218 -36.10 12.98 -9.15
CA GLY A 218 -36.35 14.41 -8.94
C GLY A 218 -36.80 14.65 -7.49
N ALA A 219 -37.74 15.57 -7.23
CA ALA A 219 -38.25 15.85 -5.88
C ALA A 219 -38.93 14.66 -5.16
N ASN A 220 -39.20 13.56 -5.87
CA ASN A 220 -39.93 12.37 -5.38
C ASN A 220 -39.05 11.10 -5.30
N SER A 221 -37.74 11.20 -5.02
CA SER A 221 -36.85 10.02 -5.00
C SER A 221 -37.33 8.90 -4.07
N GLY A 222 -37.85 9.25 -2.89
CA GLY A 222 -38.41 8.28 -1.94
C GLY A 222 -39.59 7.48 -2.50
N GLU A 223 -40.46 8.11 -3.30
CA GLU A 223 -41.63 7.47 -3.91
C GLU A 223 -41.23 6.36 -4.89
N ARG A 224 -40.20 6.60 -5.72
CA ARG A 224 -39.67 5.59 -6.63
C ARG A 224 -39.19 4.36 -5.86
N TYR A 225 -38.37 4.55 -4.83
CA TYR A 225 -37.86 3.44 -4.03
C TYR A 225 -38.97 2.68 -3.29
N ASP A 226 -39.99 3.38 -2.78
CA ASP A 226 -41.16 2.76 -2.18
C ASP A 226 -41.93 1.90 -3.19
N GLN A 227 -42.13 2.40 -4.41
CA GLN A 227 -42.78 1.64 -5.49
C GLN A 227 -41.95 0.42 -5.90
N ILE A 228 -40.63 0.54 -6.05
CA ILE A 228 -39.75 -0.61 -6.37
C ILE A 228 -39.81 -1.67 -5.27
N ARG A 229 -39.72 -1.25 -4.00
CA ARG A 229 -39.86 -2.17 -2.86
C ARG A 229 -41.22 -2.86 -2.86
N PHE A 230 -42.28 -2.11 -3.12
CA PHE A 230 -43.64 -2.65 -3.22
C PHE A 230 -43.74 -3.67 -4.36
N ILE A 231 -43.28 -3.33 -5.57
CA ILE A 231 -43.26 -4.21 -6.74
C ILE A 231 -42.54 -5.52 -6.42
N LYS A 232 -41.31 -5.46 -5.91
CA LYS A 232 -40.53 -6.66 -5.57
C LYS A 232 -41.21 -7.51 -4.51
N LYS A 233 -41.74 -6.88 -3.45
CA LYS A 233 -42.44 -7.58 -2.37
C LYS A 233 -43.69 -8.30 -2.89
N ILE A 234 -44.57 -7.61 -3.61
CA ILE A 234 -45.79 -8.23 -4.15
C ILE A 234 -45.44 -9.31 -5.17
N LEU A 235 -44.45 -9.10 -6.04
CA LEU A 235 -44.02 -10.11 -7.00
C LEU A 235 -43.48 -11.37 -6.29
N TRP A 236 -42.72 -11.21 -5.22
CA TRP A 236 -42.24 -12.32 -4.40
C TRP A 236 -43.37 -13.06 -3.66
N GLU A 237 -44.34 -12.33 -3.10
CA GLU A 237 -45.54 -12.91 -2.50
C GLU A 237 -46.34 -13.72 -3.53
N LEU A 238 -46.54 -13.20 -4.74
CA LEU A 238 -47.21 -13.91 -5.83
C LEU A 238 -46.42 -15.17 -6.24
N TYR A 239 -45.09 -15.07 -6.38
CA TYR A 239 -44.21 -16.19 -6.73
C TYR A 239 -44.23 -17.30 -5.67
N THR A 240 -44.26 -16.96 -4.39
CA THR A 240 -44.23 -17.94 -3.30
C THR A 240 -45.59 -18.56 -3.00
N ARG A 241 -46.68 -17.80 -3.18
CA ARG A 241 -48.05 -18.24 -2.83
C ARG A 241 -48.77 -18.95 -3.98
N ASN A 242 -48.57 -18.52 -5.23
CA ASN A 242 -49.33 -19.02 -6.37
C ASN A 242 -48.48 -19.91 -7.27
N THR A 243 -48.83 -21.20 -7.33
CA THR A 243 -48.06 -22.21 -8.07
C THR A 243 -48.05 -22.01 -9.59
N GLU A 244 -49.09 -21.39 -10.17
CA GLU A 244 -49.14 -21.08 -11.59
C GLU A 244 -48.25 -19.88 -11.93
N ILE A 245 -48.23 -18.84 -11.09
CA ILE A 245 -47.31 -17.70 -11.24
C ILE A 245 -45.87 -18.16 -11.06
N LYS A 246 -45.60 -18.99 -10.04
CA LYS A 246 -44.29 -19.60 -9.84
C LYS A 246 -43.82 -20.34 -11.10
N ARG A 247 -44.66 -21.24 -11.62
CA ARG A 247 -44.36 -22.02 -12.82
C ARG A 247 -44.14 -21.11 -14.04
N PHE A 248 -44.95 -20.07 -14.19
CA PHE A 248 -44.79 -19.08 -15.25
C PHE A 248 -43.44 -18.38 -15.20
N LEU A 249 -43.04 -17.88 -14.03
CA LEU A 249 -41.75 -17.22 -13.85
C LEU A 249 -40.57 -18.19 -14.04
N ASP A 250 -40.63 -19.37 -13.42
CA ASP A 250 -39.59 -20.40 -13.55
C ASP A 250 -39.41 -20.84 -15.02
N GLU A 251 -40.52 -21.03 -15.76
CA GLU A 251 -40.47 -21.36 -17.19
C GLU A 251 -39.89 -20.23 -18.02
N ASN A 252 -40.27 -18.97 -17.74
CA ASN A 252 -39.73 -17.82 -18.47
C ASN A 252 -38.24 -17.65 -18.20
N VAL A 253 -37.80 -17.71 -16.94
CA VAL A 253 -36.38 -17.67 -16.57
C VAL A 253 -35.60 -18.78 -17.27
N ARG A 254 -36.13 -20.01 -17.31
CA ARG A 254 -35.51 -21.13 -18.03
C ARG A 254 -35.39 -20.85 -19.53
N ILE A 255 -36.41 -20.29 -20.16
CA ILE A 255 -36.40 -19.99 -21.60
C ILE A 255 -35.39 -18.89 -21.93
N PHE A 256 -35.36 -17.80 -21.15
CA PHE A 256 -34.38 -16.73 -21.34
C PHE A 256 -32.96 -17.27 -21.24
N ASN A 257 -32.67 -18.13 -20.26
CA ASN A 257 -31.36 -18.74 -20.06
C ASN A 257 -30.87 -19.65 -21.21
N GLY A 258 -31.70 -19.94 -22.21
CA GLY A 258 -31.31 -20.72 -23.38
C GLY A 258 -30.98 -22.19 -23.09
N GLU A 259 -30.56 -22.89 -24.14
CA GLU A 259 -30.19 -24.30 -24.13
C GLU A 259 -28.79 -24.48 -24.73
N LYS A 260 -27.86 -25.06 -23.95
CA LYS A 260 -26.49 -25.31 -24.40
C LYS A 260 -26.48 -26.14 -25.69
N GLY A 261 -25.65 -25.73 -26.65
CA GLY A 261 -25.61 -26.34 -27.98
C GLY A 261 -26.63 -25.78 -28.97
N LYS A 262 -27.49 -24.83 -28.57
CA LYS A 262 -28.42 -24.11 -29.46
C LYS A 262 -28.23 -22.59 -29.35
N PRO A 263 -27.26 -21.98 -30.04
CA PRO A 263 -26.93 -20.56 -29.91
C PRO A 263 -28.12 -19.60 -29.99
N ALA A 264 -29.02 -19.79 -30.96
CA ALA A 264 -30.20 -18.93 -31.14
C ALA A 264 -31.18 -18.92 -29.95
N SER A 265 -31.11 -19.91 -29.05
CA SER A 265 -31.94 -19.94 -27.84
C SER A 265 -31.50 -18.91 -26.79
N PHE A 266 -30.29 -18.37 -26.89
CA PHE A 266 -29.76 -17.34 -25.99
C PHE A 266 -30.13 -15.90 -26.41
N ASN A 267 -30.75 -15.71 -27.57
CA ASN A 267 -31.10 -14.37 -28.08
C ASN A 267 -31.93 -13.56 -27.08
N MET A 268 -32.87 -14.21 -26.38
CA MET A 268 -33.71 -13.53 -25.38
C MET A 268 -32.90 -12.97 -24.20
N LEU A 269 -31.93 -13.75 -23.69
CA LEU A 269 -31.03 -13.26 -22.64
C LEU A 269 -30.03 -12.25 -23.18
N HIS A 270 -29.58 -12.39 -24.44
CA HIS A 270 -28.73 -11.39 -25.09
C HIS A 270 -29.44 -10.03 -25.18
N ASP A 271 -30.67 -10.01 -25.70
CA ASP A 271 -31.49 -8.80 -25.85
C ASP A 271 -31.74 -8.17 -24.47
N LEU A 272 -32.09 -8.98 -23.48
CA LEU A 272 -32.26 -8.53 -22.10
C LEU A 272 -30.97 -7.90 -21.54
N LEU A 273 -29.82 -8.56 -21.71
CA LEU A 273 -28.51 -8.04 -21.29
C LEU A 273 -28.15 -6.73 -21.99
N SER A 274 -28.60 -6.53 -23.22
CA SER A 274 -28.36 -5.31 -23.99
C SER A 274 -29.10 -4.08 -23.45
N GLU A 275 -30.16 -4.27 -22.65
CA GLU A 275 -30.96 -3.18 -22.06
C GLU A 275 -30.48 -2.75 -20.67
N GLN A 276 -29.54 -3.48 -20.08
CA GLN A 276 -29.08 -3.26 -18.71
C GLN A 276 -28.23 -1.98 -18.60
N ASN A 277 -28.19 -1.40 -17.40
CA ASN A 277 -27.32 -0.25 -17.09
C ASN A 277 -25.83 -0.64 -16.97
N PHE A 278 -25.50 -1.91 -17.22
CA PHE A 278 -24.14 -2.42 -17.27
C PHE A 278 -23.89 -3.21 -18.55
N ARG A 279 -22.61 -3.35 -18.91
CA ARG A 279 -22.14 -4.22 -19.99
C ARG A 279 -21.19 -5.27 -19.43
N LEU A 280 -21.64 -6.52 -19.33
CA LEU A 280 -20.77 -7.65 -19.01
C LEU A 280 -19.82 -7.94 -20.16
N CYS A 281 -18.54 -8.10 -19.85
CA CYS A 281 -17.53 -8.42 -20.86
C CYS A 281 -16.36 -9.23 -20.29
N PHE A 282 -15.55 -9.76 -21.21
CA PHE A 282 -14.29 -10.41 -20.89
C PHE A 282 -13.36 -9.44 -20.15
N TRP A 283 -12.73 -9.89 -19.06
CA TRP A 283 -11.96 -9.01 -18.18
C TRP A 283 -10.86 -8.20 -18.88
N LYS A 284 -10.31 -8.70 -20.00
CA LYS A 284 -9.28 -7.98 -20.78
C LYS A 284 -9.78 -6.70 -21.43
N VAL A 285 -11.08 -6.59 -21.70
CA VAL A 285 -11.69 -5.39 -22.30
C VAL A 285 -11.45 -4.15 -21.43
N ALA A 286 -11.38 -4.30 -20.10
CA ALA A 286 -11.03 -3.22 -19.18
C ALA A 286 -9.61 -2.65 -19.33
N THR A 287 -8.76 -3.24 -20.16
CA THR A 287 -7.45 -2.66 -20.49
C THR A 287 -7.59 -1.47 -21.44
N GLU A 288 -8.62 -1.50 -22.29
CA GLU A 288 -8.79 -0.57 -23.42
C GLU A 288 -10.09 0.23 -23.35
N GLU A 289 -11.19 -0.35 -22.84
CA GLU A 289 -12.52 0.28 -22.86
C GLU A 289 -13.07 0.60 -21.45
N ILE A 290 -12.20 0.73 -20.44
CA ILE A 290 -12.63 1.05 -19.07
C ILE A 290 -13.30 2.42 -19.01
N ASN A 291 -14.49 2.48 -18.40
CA ASN A 291 -15.26 3.73 -18.27
C ASN A 291 -15.54 4.13 -16.82
N TYR A 292 -14.82 3.56 -15.86
CA TYR A 292 -14.82 4.02 -14.47
C TYR A 292 -13.40 4.07 -13.94
N ARG A 293 -13.12 5.01 -13.04
CA ARG A 293 -11.79 5.12 -12.43
C ARG A 293 -11.59 3.98 -11.42
N ARG A 294 -10.48 3.27 -11.56
CA ARG A 294 -10.08 2.17 -10.67
C ARG A 294 -9.08 2.63 -9.61
N PHE A 295 -8.95 1.86 -8.53
CA PHE A 295 -7.72 1.88 -7.73
C PHE A 295 -6.62 1.13 -8.50
N PHE A 296 -5.59 1.87 -8.91
CA PHE A 296 -4.58 1.38 -9.85
C PHE A 296 -5.20 0.77 -11.13
N ASN A 297 -4.95 -0.52 -11.37
CA ASN A 297 -5.49 -1.29 -12.49
C ASN A 297 -6.33 -2.49 -12.00
N ILE A 298 -6.91 -2.40 -10.79
CA ILE A 298 -7.72 -3.45 -10.17
C ILE A 298 -9.19 -3.20 -10.54
N ASN A 299 -9.79 -4.09 -11.34
CA ASN A 299 -11.16 -3.95 -11.82
C ASN A 299 -12.19 -4.06 -10.68
N GLU A 300 -11.85 -4.79 -9.63
CA GLU A 300 -12.70 -5.04 -8.48
C GLU A 300 -12.77 -3.84 -7.50
N LEU A 301 -12.09 -2.72 -7.78
CA LEU A 301 -12.07 -1.53 -6.92
C LEU A 301 -12.46 -0.28 -7.73
N ILE A 302 -13.71 0.15 -7.57
CA ILE A 302 -14.29 1.33 -8.23
C ILE A 302 -14.13 2.57 -7.37
N SER A 303 -13.70 3.67 -7.96
CA SER A 303 -13.36 4.88 -7.22
C SER A 303 -14.54 5.80 -6.96
N LEU A 304 -14.51 6.47 -5.82
CA LEU A 304 -15.50 7.44 -5.37
C LEU A 304 -15.13 8.87 -5.78
N ARG A 305 -16.15 9.72 -5.89
CA ARG A 305 -16.04 11.16 -6.16
C ARG A 305 -15.99 11.96 -4.87
N MET A 306 -14.89 11.83 -4.13
CA MET A 306 -14.71 12.48 -2.82
C MET A 306 -14.73 14.01 -2.87
N GLU A 307 -14.51 14.62 -4.03
CA GLU A 307 -14.67 16.06 -4.26
C GLU A 307 -16.12 16.52 -4.03
N ASP A 308 -17.11 15.65 -4.25
CA ASP A 308 -18.52 15.93 -3.93
C ASP A 308 -18.75 15.85 -2.41
N GLU A 309 -19.33 16.91 -1.85
CA GLU A 309 -19.59 17.01 -0.41
C GLU A 309 -20.65 16.00 0.07
N SER A 310 -21.65 15.68 -0.74
CA SER A 310 -22.67 14.69 -0.41
C SER A 310 -22.07 13.29 -0.27
N VAL A 311 -21.18 12.92 -1.20
CA VAL A 311 -20.44 11.66 -1.18
C VAL A 311 -19.55 11.58 0.06
N PHE A 312 -18.76 12.62 0.32
CA PHE A 312 -17.92 12.72 1.52
C PHE A 312 -18.77 12.57 2.81
N ASN A 313 -19.88 13.30 2.92
CA ASN A 313 -20.73 13.28 4.11
C ASN A 313 -21.33 11.90 4.37
N TYR A 314 -21.81 11.25 3.31
CA TYR A 314 -22.40 9.92 3.41
C TYR A 314 -21.36 8.89 3.84
N THR A 315 -20.23 8.84 3.13
CA THR A 315 -19.15 7.85 3.33
C THR A 315 -18.42 7.99 4.66
N HIS A 316 -18.30 9.21 5.19
CA HIS A 316 -17.59 9.48 6.44
C HIS A 316 -18.50 9.52 7.67
N SER A 317 -19.79 9.22 7.53
CA SER A 317 -20.78 9.46 8.60
C SER A 317 -20.48 8.66 9.87
N LEU A 318 -20.11 7.37 9.75
CA LEU A 318 -19.73 6.53 10.89
C LEU A 318 -18.35 6.93 11.45
N VAL A 319 -17.37 7.17 10.57
CA VAL A 319 -16.01 7.59 10.95
C VAL A 319 -16.07 8.84 11.83
N LEU A 320 -16.76 9.89 11.36
CA LEU A 320 -16.87 11.16 12.07
C LEU A 320 -17.67 11.03 13.37
N ARG A 321 -18.68 10.15 13.41
CA ARG A 321 -19.40 9.82 14.64
C ARG A 321 -18.47 9.21 15.69
N LEU A 322 -17.63 8.26 15.29
CA LEU A 322 -16.67 7.59 16.17
C LEU A 322 -15.54 8.52 16.62
N VAL A 323 -15.12 9.48 15.79
CA VAL A 323 -14.24 10.59 16.20
C VAL A 323 -14.91 11.46 17.25
N LYS A 324 -16.15 11.90 17.01
CA LYS A 324 -16.92 12.74 17.95
C LYS A 324 -17.16 12.08 19.30
N GLN A 325 -17.35 10.76 19.31
CA GLN A 325 -17.50 9.94 20.53
C GLN A 325 -16.16 9.68 21.26
N GLY A 326 -15.04 10.16 20.71
CA GLY A 326 -13.70 9.89 21.25
C GLY A 326 -13.32 8.41 21.22
N VAL A 327 -13.92 7.63 20.30
CA VAL A 327 -13.50 6.26 20.01
C VAL A 327 -12.25 6.32 19.15
N PHE A 328 -12.28 7.11 18.06
CA PHE A 328 -11.12 7.38 17.22
C PHE A 328 -10.46 8.68 17.68
N SER A 329 -9.20 8.58 18.08
CA SER A 329 -8.34 9.73 18.42
C SER A 329 -7.48 10.20 17.25
N GLY A 330 -7.40 9.40 16.20
CA GLY A 330 -6.71 9.75 14.96
C GLY A 330 -7.21 8.96 13.76
N LEU A 331 -6.81 9.40 12.58
CA LEU A 331 -7.14 8.82 11.28
C LEU A 331 -5.86 8.66 10.46
N ARG A 332 -5.71 7.51 9.79
CA ARG A 332 -4.76 7.33 8.69
C ARG A 332 -5.54 7.29 7.39
N ILE A 333 -5.14 8.09 6.42
CA ILE A 333 -5.82 8.20 5.13
C ILE A 333 -5.10 7.32 4.12
N ASP A 334 -5.80 6.30 3.63
CA ASP A 334 -5.34 5.45 2.54
C ASP A 334 -5.31 6.21 1.21
N HIS A 335 -4.24 6.01 0.44
CA HIS A 335 -4.11 6.43 -0.95
C HIS A 335 -4.59 7.86 -1.26
N ILE A 336 -4.07 8.86 -0.53
CA ILE A 336 -4.48 10.26 -0.71
C ILE A 336 -4.25 10.77 -2.14
N ASP A 337 -3.22 10.24 -2.81
CA ASP A 337 -2.84 10.60 -4.17
C ASP A 337 -3.81 10.06 -5.24
N GLY A 338 -4.81 9.24 -4.88
CA GLY A 338 -5.88 8.84 -5.78
C GLY A 338 -7.03 9.85 -5.87
N LEU A 339 -7.16 10.76 -4.90
CA LEU A 339 -8.27 11.72 -4.84
C LEU A 339 -8.14 12.78 -5.93
N TYR A 340 -9.28 13.27 -6.40
CA TYR A 340 -9.35 14.36 -7.38
C TYR A 340 -8.78 15.66 -6.78
N ASP A 341 -9.31 16.05 -5.61
CA ASP A 341 -8.87 17.20 -4.80
C ASP A 341 -8.48 16.75 -3.37
N PRO A 342 -7.23 16.28 -3.16
CA PRO A 342 -6.76 15.87 -1.84
C PRO A 342 -6.71 17.05 -0.84
N THR A 343 -6.45 18.27 -1.30
CA THR A 343 -6.38 19.47 -0.46
C THR A 343 -7.76 19.80 0.11
N GLY A 344 -8.78 19.90 -0.74
CA GLY A 344 -10.15 20.13 -0.31
C GLY A 344 -10.72 18.99 0.53
N TYR A 345 -10.34 17.73 0.25
CA TYR A 345 -10.67 16.58 1.10
C TYR A 345 -10.09 16.73 2.51
N LEU A 346 -8.79 16.97 2.65
CA LEU A 346 -8.12 17.09 3.95
C LEU A 346 -8.62 18.30 4.75
N ASN A 347 -8.92 19.42 4.08
CA ASN A 347 -9.53 20.59 4.71
C ASN A 347 -10.93 20.29 5.26
N ARG A 348 -11.78 19.61 4.48
CA ARG A 348 -13.11 19.16 4.96
C ARG A 348 -12.99 18.19 6.12
N LEU A 349 -12.08 17.23 6.05
CA LEU A 349 -11.85 16.26 7.11
C LEU A 349 -11.37 16.94 8.40
N ARG A 350 -10.37 17.84 8.31
CA ARG A 350 -9.87 18.59 9.48
C ARG A 350 -10.97 19.41 10.14
N LYS A 351 -11.82 20.09 9.37
CA LYS A 351 -12.97 20.87 9.91
C LYS A 351 -13.93 20.00 10.71
N LYS A 352 -14.14 18.74 10.32
CA LYS A 352 -15.06 17.81 11.02
C LYS A 352 -14.39 16.94 12.08
N ALA A 353 -13.07 16.87 12.09
CA ALA A 353 -12.25 16.07 13.01
C ALA A 353 -11.12 16.92 13.62
N GLU A 354 -11.47 18.09 14.17
CA GLU A 354 -10.52 19.14 14.58
C GLU A 354 -9.38 18.62 15.47
N SER A 355 -9.71 17.81 16.48
CA SER A 355 -8.76 17.29 17.47
C SER A 355 -8.12 15.94 17.09
N ALA A 356 -8.46 15.37 15.94
CA ALA A 356 -7.93 14.07 15.53
C ALA A 356 -6.47 14.19 15.07
N TYR A 357 -5.62 13.23 15.44
CA TYR A 357 -4.31 13.06 14.82
C TYR A 357 -4.50 12.49 13.40
N ILE A 358 -4.08 13.20 12.35
CA ILE A 358 -4.29 12.78 10.95
C ILE A 358 -2.95 12.59 10.26
N VAL A 359 -2.73 11.41 9.68
CA VAL A 359 -1.59 11.13 8.79
C VAL A 359 -2.07 10.59 7.46
N VAL A 360 -1.30 10.81 6.40
CA VAL A 360 -1.63 10.36 5.05
C VAL A 360 -0.65 9.31 4.57
N GLU A 361 -1.15 8.26 3.92
CA GLU A 361 -0.30 7.44 3.07
C GLU A 361 0.00 8.23 1.79
N LYS A 362 1.22 8.76 1.72
CA LYS A 362 1.75 9.46 0.56
C LYS A 362 3.20 9.07 0.38
N ILE A 363 3.56 8.64 -0.82
CA ILE A 363 4.93 8.27 -1.14
C ILE A 363 5.68 9.49 -1.65
N LEU A 364 6.80 9.81 -1.02
CA LEU A 364 7.68 10.91 -1.39
C LEU A 364 8.92 10.33 -2.05
N ASP A 365 9.33 10.87 -3.19
CA ASP A 365 10.74 10.71 -3.61
C ASP A 365 11.67 11.36 -2.55
N LEU A 366 12.93 10.92 -2.45
CA LEU A 366 13.85 11.38 -1.41
C LEU A 366 13.98 12.90 -1.30
N LYS A 367 13.86 13.64 -2.41
CA LYS A 367 13.95 15.12 -2.41
C LYS A 367 12.59 15.81 -2.48
N GLU A 368 11.51 15.05 -2.52
CA GLU A 368 10.15 15.57 -2.55
C GLU A 368 9.71 15.98 -1.13
N GLU A 369 9.03 17.11 -1.03
CA GLU A 369 8.46 17.57 0.23
C GLU A 369 6.95 17.37 0.24
N LEU A 370 6.40 16.94 1.39
CA LEU A 370 4.96 16.88 1.60
C LEU A 370 4.35 18.30 1.47
N PRO A 371 3.20 18.48 0.81
CA PRO A 371 2.57 19.79 0.69
C PRO A 371 2.33 20.45 2.07
N CYS A 372 3.01 21.56 2.34
CA CYS A 372 3.04 22.21 3.67
C CYS A 372 1.71 22.84 4.09
N PHE A 373 0.79 23.05 3.14
CA PHE A 373 -0.55 23.58 3.39
C PHE A 373 -1.56 22.49 3.78
N TRP A 374 -1.20 21.21 3.74
CA TRP A 374 -2.10 20.15 4.18
C TRP A 374 -2.25 20.13 5.71
N PRO A 375 -3.48 20.11 6.25
CA PRO A 375 -3.73 20.19 7.70
C PRO A 375 -3.56 18.83 8.40
N VAL A 376 -2.40 18.20 8.25
CA VAL A 376 -2.06 16.85 8.74
C VAL A 376 -0.82 16.89 9.63
N GLN A 377 -0.55 15.78 10.33
CA GLN A 377 0.64 15.61 11.16
C GLN A 377 1.83 15.01 10.39
N GLY A 378 1.60 14.54 9.15
CA GLY A 378 2.63 14.09 8.22
C GLY A 378 2.23 12.82 7.47
N THR A 379 3.23 12.07 7.00
CA THR A 379 3.05 10.79 6.29
C THR A 379 2.99 9.59 7.24
N THR A 380 2.70 8.42 6.67
CA THR A 380 2.89 7.10 7.31
C THR A 380 4.35 6.65 7.43
N GLY A 381 5.32 7.40 6.89
CA GLY A 381 6.73 7.25 7.24
C GLY A 381 7.66 6.56 6.24
N TYR A 382 7.23 6.26 5.01
CA TYR A 382 8.12 5.66 4.00
C TYR A 382 9.35 6.53 3.69
N ASP A 383 9.20 7.84 3.79
CA ASP A 383 10.32 8.80 3.77
C ASP A 383 11.35 8.45 4.85
N PHE A 384 10.93 8.33 6.12
CA PHE A 384 11.83 7.95 7.21
C PHE A 384 12.47 6.57 6.96
N LEU A 385 11.68 5.58 6.51
CA LEU A 385 12.15 4.22 6.21
C LEU A 385 13.34 4.26 5.25
N ASN A 386 13.20 4.97 4.12
CA ASN A 386 14.22 4.98 3.07
C ASN A 386 15.47 5.74 3.52
N TYR A 387 15.32 6.84 4.28
CA TYR A 387 16.44 7.57 4.86
C TYR A 387 17.24 6.73 5.87
N VAL A 388 16.55 6.05 6.81
CA VAL A 388 17.22 5.24 7.83
C VAL A 388 17.84 3.98 7.23
N ASN A 389 17.19 3.34 6.26
CA ASN A 389 17.73 2.16 5.58
C ASN A 389 19.03 2.50 4.83
N GLY A 390 19.06 3.64 4.13
CA GLY A 390 20.24 4.09 3.37
C GLY A 390 21.47 4.40 4.24
N LEU A 391 21.30 4.62 5.56
CA LEU A 391 22.42 4.74 6.50
C LEU A 391 23.20 3.44 6.67
N PHE A 392 22.68 2.29 6.25
CA PHE A 392 23.42 1.03 6.37
C PHE A 392 24.06 0.61 5.06
N CYS A 393 24.01 1.44 4.01
CA CYS A 393 24.66 1.19 2.74
C CYS A 393 25.99 1.96 2.62
N MET A 394 27.09 1.25 2.37
CA MET A 394 28.43 1.84 2.27
C MET A 394 28.63 2.55 0.92
N THR A 395 28.26 3.83 0.86
CA THR A 395 28.19 4.64 -0.37
C THR A 395 29.49 4.69 -1.17
N VAL A 396 30.65 4.63 -0.51
CA VAL A 396 31.97 4.58 -1.17
C VAL A 396 32.11 3.37 -2.12
N ASN A 397 31.33 2.31 -1.90
CA ASN A 397 31.37 1.09 -2.71
C ASN A 397 30.40 1.11 -3.90
N GLU A 398 29.62 2.18 -4.11
CA GLU A 398 28.59 2.25 -5.17
C GLU A 398 29.13 1.87 -6.55
N ARG A 399 30.26 2.45 -6.97
CA ARG A 399 30.85 2.20 -8.29
C ARG A 399 31.27 0.75 -8.45
N VAL A 400 31.82 0.15 -7.41
CA VAL A 400 32.25 -1.26 -7.42
C VAL A 400 31.03 -2.17 -7.48
N PHE A 401 30.01 -1.90 -6.66
CA PHE A 401 28.76 -2.67 -6.62
C PHE A 401 28.01 -2.62 -7.95
N SER A 402 27.95 -1.44 -8.57
CA SER A 402 27.32 -1.26 -9.89
C SER A 402 28.03 -2.08 -10.96
N LYS A 403 29.37 -2.11 -10.96
CA LYS A 403 30.16 -2.96 -11.87
C LYS A 403 29.96 -4.45 -11.62
N ILE A 404 29.81 -4.87 -10.36
CA ILE A 404 29.52 -6.27 -10.01
C ILE A 404 28.15 -6.67 -10.58
N TYR A 405 27.13 -5.85 -10.32
CA TYR A 405 25.77 -6.10 -10.79
C TYR A 405 25.68 -6.15 -12.32
N SER A 406 26.18 -5.12 -13.01
CA SER A 406 26.15 -5.07 -14.48
C SER A 406 27.01 -6.17 -15.11
N GLY A 407 28.15 -6.52 -14.50
CA GLY A 407 29.03 -7.58 -14.98
C GLY A 407 28.48 -8.99 -14.77
N PHE A 408 27.67 -9.21 -13.73
CA PHE A 408 27.03 -10.51 -13.48
C PHE A 408 25.75 -10.69 -14.31
N THR A 409 24.90 -9.67 -14.39
CA THR A 409 23.58 -9.78 -15.05
C THR A 409 23.59 -9.43 -16.52
N GLY A 410 24.57 -8.64 -16.97
CA GLY A 410 24.62 -8.09 -18.32
C GLY A 410 23.67 -6.90 -18.54
N LEU A 411 22.95 -6.42 -17.51
CA LEU A 411 22.06 -5.26 -17.63
C LEU A 411 22.88 -3.98 -17.88
N LYS A 412 22.67 -3.36 -19.04
CA LYS A 412 23.35 -2.12 -19.47
C LYS A 412 22.43 -0.90 -19.57
N THR A 413 21.11 -1.10 -19.51
CA THR A 413 20.14 -0.02 -19.60
C THR A 413 20.32 0.96 -18.43
N PRO A 414 20.46 2.27 -18.69
CA PRO A 414 20.48 3.28 -17.64
C PRO A 414 19.22 3.19 -16.77
N TYR A 415 19.35 3.45 -15.47
CA TYR A 415 18.26 3.28 -14.52
C TYR A 415 17.00 4.08 -14.90
N TRP A 416 17.16 5.35 -15.26
CA TRP A 416 16.02 6.21 -15.57
C TRP A 416 15.32 5.83 -16.88
N ASP A 417 16.06 5.23 -17.83
CA ASP A 417 15.47 4.68 -19.05
C ASP A 417 14.67 3.42 -18.73
N LEU A 418 15.20 2.57 -17.83
CA LEU A 418 14.47 1.40 -17.34
C LEU A 418 13.16 1.80 -16.64
N VAL A 419 13.17 2.82 -15.76
CA VAL A 419 11.94 3.32 -15.10
C VAL A 419 10.92 3.76 -16.15
N ALA A 420 11.33 4.56 -17.13
CA ALA A 420 10.46 5.05 -18.19
C ALA A 420 9.90 3.89 -19.04
N ASP A 421 10.73 2.92 -19.41
CA ASP A 421 10.32 1.74 -20.17
C ASP A 421 9.30 0.88 -19.43
N LYS A 422 9.47 0.70 -18.11
CA LYS A 422 8.50 -0.04 -17.31
C LYS A 422 7.19 0.74 -17.13
N LYS A 423 7.22 2.06 -17.04
CA LYS A 423 5.99 2.88 -17.09
C LYS A 423 5.29 2.77 -18.44
N ARG A 424 6.01 2.86 -19.57
CA ARG A 424 5.45 2.62 -20.92
C ARG A 424 4.82 1.23 -21.04
N LEU A 425 5.48 0.20 -20.49
CA LEU A 425 4.95 -1.16 -20.46
C LEU A 425 3.61 -1.24 -19.72
N ILE A 426 3.50 -0.60 -18.55
CA ILE A 426 2.25 -0.57 -17.79
C ILE A 426 1.15 0.18 -18.54
N ILE A 427 1.47 1.33 -19.14
CA ILE A 427 0.52 2.07 -19.97
C ILE A 427 -0.03 1.16 -21.07
N GLY A 428 0.85 0.53 -21.86
CA GLY A 428 0.44 -0.28 -23.01
C GLY A 428 -0.31 -1.57 -22.64
N LYS A 429 -0.06 -2.15 -21.46
CA LYS A 429 -0.66 -3.43 -21.06
C LYS A 429 -1.84 -3.33 -20.10
N HIS A 430 -2.00 -2.22 -19.38
CA HIS A 430 -2.95 -2.14 -18.26
C HIS A 430 -3.74 -0.82 -18.18
N MET A 431 -3.25 0.26 -18.78
CA MET A 431 -3.84 1.61 -18.66
C MET A 431 -4.12 2.24 -20.03
N ALA A 432 -4.26 1.44 -21.09
CA ALA A 432 -4.45 1.97 -22.45
C ALA A 432 -5.75 2.78 -22.55
N GLY A 433 -6.85 2.27 -21.98
CA GLY A 433 -8.13 2.96 -21.91
C GLY A 433 -8.10 4.23 -21.04
N ASP A 434 -7.34 4.21 -19.94
CA ASP A 434 -7.17 5.40 -19.09
C ASP A 434 -6.47 6.54 -19.86
N ILE A 435 -5.43 6.22 -20.64
CA ILE A 435 -4.74 7.17 -21.51
C ILE A 435 -5.63 7.63 -22.67
N ASP A 436 -6.42 6.74 -23.26
CA ASP A 436 -7.32 7.08 -24.34
C ASP A 436 -8.40 8.08 -23.86
N ASN A 437 -8.96 7.84 -22.67
CA ASN A 437 -9.89 8.75 -22.01
C ASN A 437 -9.26 10.14 -21.78
N LEU A 438 -8.02 10.22 -21.27
CA LEU A 438 -7.30 11.49 -21.14
C LEU A 438 -7.07 12.17 -22.49
N ALA A 439 -6.64 11.43 -23.51
CA ALA A 439 -6.41 11.98 -24.84
C ALA A 439 -7.71 12.53 -25.45
N HIS A 440 -8.84 11.86 -25.25
CA HIS A 440 -10.16 12.35 -25.68
C HIS A 440 -10.59 13.62 -24.95
N LEU A 441 -10.38 13.71 -23.62
CA LEU A 441 -10.65 14.92 -22.85
C LEU A 441 -9.80 16.09 -23.35
N MET A 442 -8.49 15.89 -23.52
CA MET A 442 -7.59 16.92 -24.06
C MET A 442 -7.92 17.27 -25.51
N LYS A 443 -8.37 16.30 -26.33
CA LYS A 443 -8.77 16.57 -27.72
C LYS A 443 -10.02 17.45 -27.79
N ARG A 444 -10.99 17.24 -26.89
CA ARG A 444 -12.21 18.06 -26.80
C ARG A 444 -11.90 19.53 -26.50
N ILE A 445 -10.92 19.77 -25.63
CA ILE A 445 -10.47 21.11 -25.28
C ILE A 445 -9.61 21.71 -26.41
N SER A 446 -8.59 20.99 -26.88
CA SER A 446 -7.67 21.47 -27.92
C SER A 446 -8.35 21.77 -29.26
N SER A 447 -9.42 21.04 -29.62
CA SER A 447 -10.17 21.30 -30.87
C SER A 447 -10.88 22.67 -30.89
N ARG A 448 -11.11 23.26 -29.72
CA ARG A 448 -11.67 24.62 -29.58
C ARG A 448 -10.57 25.70 -29.57
N HIS A 449 -9.31 25.32 -29.40
CA HIS A 449 -8.18 26.24 -29.29
C HIS A 449 -7.45 26.41 -30.64
N ARG A 450 -7.25 27.66 -31.09
CA ARG A 450 -6.63 27.98 -32.39
C ARG A 450 -5.29 27.27 -32.64
N TYR A 451 -4.43 27.21 -31.62
CA TYR A 451 -3.10 26.59 -31.73
C TYR A 451 -3.10 25.09 -31.38
N GLY A 452 -4.25 24.53 -30.99
CA GLY A 452 -4.42 23.12 -30.66
C GLY A 452 -5.31 22.35 -31.65
N SER A 453 -6.00 23.03 -32.57
CA SER A 453 -7.00 22.42 -33.46
C SER A 453 -6.42 21.33 -34.35
N ASP A 454 -5.21 21.55 -34.86
CA ASP A 454 -4.52 20.66 -35.80
C ASP A 454 -3.76 19.52 -35.11
N ILE A 455 -3.72 19.53 -33.78
CA ILE A 455 -3.07 18.48 -33.01
C ILE A 455 -3.98 17.25 -33.01
N THR A 456 -3.50 16.16 -33.59
CA THR A 456 -4.28 14.94 -33.76
C THR A 456 -4.46 14.19 -32.43
N LEU A 457 -5.58 13.45 -32.29
CA LEU A 457 -5.82 12.58 -31.13
C LEU A 457 -4.69 11.55 -30.96
N TYR A 458 -4.22 10.97 -32.08
CA TYR A 458 -3.11 10.01 -32.08
C TYR A 458 -1.80 10.65 -31.56
N GLY A 459 -1.49 11.87 -32.00
CA GLY A 459 -0.35 12.65 -31.53
C GLY A 459 -0.42 12.96 -30.03
N LEU A 460 -1.56 13.46 -29.55
CA LEU A 460 -1.80 13.71 -28.12
C LEU A 460 -1.60 12.45 -27.29
N ARG A 461 -2.19 11.34 -27.72
CA ARG A 461 -2.08 10.06 -27.02
C ARG A 461 -0.62 9.66 -26.86
N ARG A 462 0.17 9.67 -27.95
CA ARG A 462 1.60 9.35 -27.90
C ARG A 462 2.39 10.30 -27.01
N ALA A 463 2.14 11.60 -27.11
CA ALA A 463 2.84 12.60 -26.32
C ALA A 463 2.51 12.49 -24.82
N LEU A 464 1.25 12.22 -24.46
CA LEU A 464 0.82 11.94 -23.08
C LEU A 464 1.54 10.72 -22.48
N VAL A 465 1.68 9.63 -23.25
CA VAL A 465 2.44 8.45 -22.79
C VAL A 465 3.86 8.82 -22.41
N GLU A 466 4.54 9.62 -23.23
CA GLU A 466 5.93 10.03 -22.98
C GLU A 466 6.06 10.95 -21.77
N VAL A 467 5.18 11.95 -21.63
CA VAL A 467 5.18 12.85 -20.46
C VAL A 467 4.90 12.07 -19.17
N MET A 468 3.92 11.16 -19.17
CA MET A 468 3.59 10.36 -17.98
C MET A 468 4.69 9.33 -17.64
N ALA A 469 5.30 8.70 -18.64
CA ALA A 469 6.39 7.76 -18.43
C ALA A 469 7.65 8.44 -17.85
N LEU A 470 7.88 9.70 -18.20
CA LEU A 470 9.02 10.50 -17.72
C LEU A 470 8.70 11.35 -16.49
N PHE A 471 7.46 11.28 -15.97
CA PHE A 471 7.06 12.06 -14.80
C PHE A 471 7.87 11.62 -13.56
N PRO A 472 8.53 12.56 -12.84
CA PRO A 472 9.53 12.22 -11.84
C PRO A 472 8.95 11.88 -10.45
N VAL A 473 7.74 12.35 -10.15
CA VAL A 473 7.06 12.14 -8.85
C VAL A 473 5.76 11.35 -9.03
N TYR A 474 5.11 10.95 -7.94
CA TYR A 474 3.80 10.29 -8.00
C TYR A 474 2.76 11.19 -8.67
N ARG A 475 2.63 12.45 -8.22
CA ARG A 475 1.74 13.43 -8.84
C ARG A 475 2.10 14.85 -8.41
N THR A 476 1.56 15.81 -9.14
CA THR A 476 1.47 17.21 -8.70
C THR A 476 0.17 17.47 -7.93
N TYR A 477 0.06 18.66 -7.33
CA TYR A 477 -1.08 19.09 -6.52
C TYR A 477 -1.59 20.46 -6.98
N ILE A 478 -1.84 20.56 -8.28
CA ILE A 478 -2.48 21.72 -8.91
C ILE A 478 -3.99 21.57 -8.74
N ASP A 479 -4.63 22.64 -8.30
CA ASP A 479 -6.08 22.79 -8.20
C ASP A 479 -6.52 24.19 -8.68
N HIS A 480 -7.78 24.56 -8.46
CA HIS A 480 -8.35 25.85 -8.88
C HIS A 480 -7.73 27.05 -8.16
N ASP A 481 -7.20 26.87 -6.95
CA ASP A 481 -6.66 27.93 -6.09
C ASP A 481 -5.12 27.93 -6.05
N LEU A 482 -4.50 26.77 -6.26
CA LEU A 482 -3.08 26.55 -6.04
C LEU A 482 -2.38 26.02 -7.30
N PHE A 483 -1.37 26.77 -7.73
CA PHE A 483 -0.39 26.32 -8.72
C PHE A 483 1.02 26.79 -8.36
N ASN A 484 1.72 25.97 -7.57
CA ASN A 484 3.05 26.30 -7.04
C ASN A 484 4.20 26.04 -8.05
N GLU A 485 5.37 26.64 -7.80
CA GLU A 485 6.55 26.51 -8.67
C GLU A 485 7.16 25.09 -8.70
N ARG A 486 7.02 24.32 -7.62
CA ARG A 486 7.52 22.93 -7.55
C ARG A 486 6.80 22.05 -8.58
N ASP A 487 5.48 22.16 -8.66
CA ASP A 487 4.68 21.37 -9.58
C ASP A 487 4.91 21.80 -11.03
N ARG A 488 5.11 23.11 -11.27
CA ARG A 488 5.56 23.64 -12.58
C ARG A 488 6.91 23.07 -12.99
N PHE A 489 7.84 22.91 -12.05
CA PHE A 489 9.16 22.36 -12.31
C PHE A 489 9.07 20.90 -12.79
N TYR A 490 8.29 20.05 -12.10
CA TYR A 490 8.15 18.64 -12.50
C TYR A 490 7.50 18.47 -13.87
N ILE A 491 6.49 19.28 -14.20
CA ILE A 491 5.87 19.27 -15.53
C ILE A 491 6.90 19.63 -16.61
N LYS A 492 7.64 20.73 -16.42
CA LYS A 492 8.69 21.16 -17.37
C LYS A 492 9.77 20.10 -17.54
N GLU A 493 10.23 19.51 -16.44
CA GLU A 493 11.25 18.46 -16.47
C GLU A 493 10.79 17.25 -17.29
N ALA A 494 9.57 16.76 -17.05
CA ALA A 494 9.01 15.62 -17.77
C ALA A 494 8.87 15.89 -19.27
N VAL A 495 8.33 17.06 -19.65
CA VAL A 495 8.17 17.47 -21.05
C VAL A 495 9.52 17.64 -21.74
N GLU A 496 10.47 18.36 -21.12
CA GLU A 496 11.79 18.60 -21.74
C GLU A 496 12.55 17.29 -21.99
N ARG A 497 12.44 16.33 -21.07
CA ARG A 497 12.98 14.98 -21.30
C ARG A 497 12.25 14.28 -22.45
N ALA A 498 10.93 14.38 -22.52
CA ALA A 498 10.13 13.78 -23.59
C ALA A 498 10.48 14.35 -24.97
N LYS A 499 10.72 15.68 -25.08
CA LYS A 499 11.12 16.34 -26.33
C LYS A 499 12.46 15.83 -26.85
N ARG A 500 13.44 15.63 -25.94
CA ARG A 500 14.78 15.14 -26.31
C ARG A 500 14.75 13.72 -26.91
N THR A 501 13.86 12.86 -26.42
CA THR A 501 13.76 11.46 -26.89
C THR A 501 12.77 11.27 -28.03
N ASN A 502 11.90 12.25 -28.30
CA ASN A 502 10.81 12.15 -29.29
C ASN A 502 10.73 13.40 -30.20
N PRO A 503 11.70 13.65 -31.09
CA PRO A 503 11.72 14.84 -31.94
C PRO A 503 10.53 14.93 -32.93
N GLY A 504 9.88 13.80 -33.23
CA GLY A 504 8.67 13.77 -34.07
C GLY A 504 7.38 14.18 -33.37
N LEU A 505 7.41 14.50 -32.07
CA LEU A 505 6.25 14.92 -31.26
C LEU A 505 6.40 16.33 -30.67
N VAL A 506 7.31 17.16 -31.20
CA VAL A 506 7.66 18.45 -30.59
C VAL A 506 6.45 19.37 -30.47
N ASN A 507 5.63 19.49 -31.52
CA ASN A 507 4.44 20.35 -31.50
C ASN A 507 3.43 19.88 -30.45
N GLU A 508 3.20 18.56 -30.35
CA GLU A 508 2.30 17.97 -29.36
C GLU A 508 2.82 18.16 -27.93
N LEU A 509 4.13 17.99 -27.71
CA LEU A 509 4.76 18.16 -26.41
C LEU A 509 4.79 19.63 -25.98
N GLU A 510 5.04 20.56 -26.89
CA GLU A 510 4.96 22.01 -26.63
C GLU A 510 3.53 22.42 -26.26
N PHE A 511 2.53 21.90 -26.97
CA PHE A 511 1.13 22.14 -26.62
C PHE A 511 0.78 21.56 -25.25
N ILE A 512 1.17 20.31 -24.95
CA ILE A 512 0.94 19.70 -23.64
C ILE A 512 1.63 20.52 -22.53
N GLU A 513 2.84 21.02 -22.77
CA GLU A 513 3.52 21.88 -21.81
C GLU A 513 2.75 23.18 -21.54
N GLN A 514 2.34 23.88 -22.60
CA GLN A 514 1.55 25.10 -22.48
C GLN A 514 0.23 24.83 -21.75
N PHE A 515 -0.42 23.71 -22.10
CA PHE A 515 -1.67 23.27 -21.51
C PHE A 515 -1.54 22.99 -20.01
N LEU A 516 -0.60 22.12 -19.62
CA LEU A 516 -0.38 21.72 -18.23
C LEU A 516 0.15 22.87 -17.37
N LEU A 517 0.86 23.84 -17.96
CA LEU A 517 1.34 25.03 -17.25
C LEU A 517 0.33 26.18 -17.21
N LEU A 518 -0.87 25.99 -17.78
CA LEU A 518 -1.91 27.01 -17.95
C LEU A 518 -1.39 28.28 -18.63
N ARG A 519 -0.47 28.13 -19.60
CA ARG A 519 0.12 29.22 -20.38
C ARG A 519 -0.70 29.46 -21.64
N PHE A 520 -1.96 29.85 -21.44
CA PHE A 520 -2.83 30.27 -22.53
C PHE A 520 -2.75 31.80 -22.72
N GLY A 521 -2.97 32.28 -23.94
CA GLY A 521 -3.03 33.72 -24.21
C GLY A 521 -4.26 34.39 -23.58
N GLU A 522 -4.30 35.72 -23.58
CA GLU A 522 -5.37 36.54 -22.95
C GLU A 522 -6.80 36.29 -23.50
N TYR A 523 -6.93 35.54 -24.59
CA TYR A 523 -8.19 35.29 -25.30
C TYR A 523 -8.95 34.03 -24.82
N VAL A 524 -8.41 33.25 -23.88
CA VAL A 524 -9.08 32.04 -23.36
C VAL A 524 -10.08 32.42 -22.28
N SER A 525 -11.31 31.91 -22.41
CA SER A 525 -12.39 32.17 -21.46
C SER A 525 -12.13 31.54 -20.09
N GLU A 526 -12.78 32.05 -19.03
CA GLU A 526 -12.69 31.46 -17.69
C GLU A 526 -13.18 30.00 -17.67
N GLU A 527 -14.21 29.68 -18.45
CA GLU A 527 -14.75 28.32 -18.56
C GLU A 527 -13.74 27.36 -19.21
N GLU A 528 -13.07 27.76 -20.28
CA GLU A 528 -12.01 26.95 -20.90
C GLU A 528 -10.82 26.75 -19.95
N ARG A 529 -10.46 27.78 -19.17
CA ARG A 529 -9.42 27.66 -18.14
C ARG A 529 -9.80 26.66 -17.06
N LYS A 530 -11.06 26.66 -16.63
CA LYS A 530 -11.60 25.72 -15.67
C LYS A 530 -11.55 24.28 -16.19
N GLU A 531 -11.97 24.05 -17.44
CA GLU A 531 -11.86 22.74 -18.09
C GLU A 531 -10.40 22.25 -18.16
N CYS A 532 -9.45 23.15 -18.42
CA CYS A 532 -8.02 22.81 -18.41
C CYS A 532 -7.53 22.39 -17.02
N ILE A 533 -7.94 23.10 -15.96
CA ILE A 533 -7.62 22.73 -14.57
C ILE A 533 -8.26 21.38 -14.25
N ASP A 534 -9.51 21.17 -14.62
CA ASP A 534 -10.22 19.91 -14.38
C ASP A 534 -9.51 18.73 -15.08
N PHE A 535 -9.00 18.94 -16.29
CA PHE A 535 -8.12 17.98 -16.97
C PHE A 535 -6.83 17.73 -16.19
N ILE A 536 -6.13 18.76 -15.72
CA ILE A 536 -4.89 18.60 -14.95
C ILE A 536 -5.17 17.80 -13.68
N MET A 537 -6.24 18.12 -12.96
CA MET A 537 -6.65 17.39 -11.76
C MET A 537 -6.94 15.91 -12.07
N ARG A 538 -7.56 15.63 -13.22
CA ARG A 538 -7.77 14.26 -13.71
C ARG A 538 -6.46 13.56 -14.06
N PHE A 539 -5.56 14.23 -14.80
CA PHE A 539 -4.23 13.72 -15.15
C PHE A 539 -3.42 13.31 -13.90
N GLN A 540 -3.48 14.12 -12.85
CA GLN A 540 -2.80 13.85 -11.58
C GLN A 540 -3.29 12.58 -10.87
N GLN A 541 -4.54 12.15 -11.11
CA GLN A 541 -5.06 10.89 -10.57
C GLN A 541 -4.46 9.64 -11.26
N PHE A 542 -3.82 9.78 -12.43
CA PHE A 542 -3.25 8.66 -13.19
C PHE A 542 -1.73 8.57 -13.13
N THR A 543 -1.02 9.68 -12.89
CA THR A 543 0.45 9.63 -12.72
C THR A 543 0.86 8.83 -11.48
N GLY A 544 0.08 8.91 -10.40
CA GLY A 544 0.35 8.19 -9.14
C GLY A 544 0.26 6.67 -9.31
N PRO A 545 -0.87 6.12 -9.79
CA PRO A 545 -1.00 4.73 -10.19
C PRO A 545 0.09 4.24 -11.14
N LEU A 546 0.44 5.04 -12.15
CA LEU A 546 1.49 4.69 -13.08
C LEU A 546 2.86 4.59 -12.40
N MET A 547 3.15 5.51 -11.47
CA MET A 547 4.35 5.42 -10.64
C MET A 547 4.34 4.13 -9.82
N ALA A 548 3.28 3.85 -9.05
CA ALA A 548 3.18 2.63 -8.26
C ALA A 548 3.37 1.35 -9.10
N LYS A 549 2.63 1.20 -10.20
CA LYS A 549 2.67 -0.04 -11.01
C LYS A 549 3.92 -0.16 -11.88
N GLY A 550 4.41 0.95 -12.44
CA GLY A 550 5.59 0.97 -13.32
C GLY A 550 6.92 0.96 -12.55
N PHE A 551 6.96 1.66 -11.42
CA PHE A 551 8.13 1.73 -10.56
C PHE A 551 8.11 0.63 -9.49
N GLU A 552 7.21 0.71 -8.52
CA GLU A 552 7.24 -0.19 -7.36
C GLU A 552 6.98 -1.66 -7.70
N ASP A 553 5.97 -1.92 -8.54
CA ASP A 553 5.54 -3.28 -8.87
C ASP A 553 6.16 -3.79 -10.17
N THR A 554 7.17 -3.11 -10.72
CA THR A 554 7.87 -3.59 -11.91
C THR A 554 9.37 -3.25 -11.87
N THR A 555 9.73 -1.98 -11.82
CA THR A 555 11.16 -1.57 -11.83
C THR A 555 11.94 -2.12 -10.64
N LEU A 556 11.34 -2.11 -9.44
CA LEU A 556 11.96 -2.65 -8.21
C LEU A 556 12.21 -4.16 -8.22
N TYR A 557 11.61 -4.89 -9.17
CA TYR A 557 11.85 -6.33 -9.38
C TYR A 557 12.84 -6.60 -10.53
N VAL A 558 13.28 -5.56 -11.23
CA VAL A 558 14.20 -5.67 -12.38
C VAL A 558 15.56 -5.08 -12.04
N TYR A 559 15.62 -3.88 -11.44
CA TYR A 559 16.89 -3.23 -11.08
C TYR A 559 17.44 -3.78 -9.77
N ASN A 560 18.12 -4.92 -9.83
CA ASN A 560 18.43 -5.74 -8.66
C ASN A 560 19.81 -5.45 -8.05
N ARG A 561 20.38 -4.25 -8.29
CA ARG A 561 21.73 -3.86 -7.83
C ARG A 561 21.93 -4.13 -6.34
N LEU A 562 21.02 -3.66 -5.50
CA LEU A 562 20.99 -3.94 -4.06
C LEU A 562 19.53 -3.90 -3.59
N ILE A 563 18.90 -5.06 -3.43
CA ILE A 563 17.43 -5.13 -3.31
C ILE A 563 16.88 -4.62 -1.96
N SER A 564 17.75 -4.31 -0.99
CA SER A 564 17.35 -3.59 0.22
C SER A 564 16.97 -2.13 -0.05
N LEU A 565 17.41 -1.56 -1.17
CA LEU A 565 17.00 -0.23 -1.63
C LEU A 565 15.72 -0.27 -2.48
N ASN A 566 15.29 -1.48 -2.88
CA ASN A 566 14.12 -1.69 -3.72
C ASN A 566 12.87 -1.77 -2.85
N GLU A 567 12.50 -0.63 -2.26
CA GLU A 567 11.34 -0.49 -1.39
C GLU A 567 10.31 0.52 -1.88
N VAL A 568 9.11 0.45 -1.29
CA VAL A 568 8.08 1.49 -1.44
C VAL A 568 8.66 2.85 -1.03
N GLY A 569 8.60 3.82 -1.95
CA GLY A 569 9.24 5.14 -1.80
C GLY A 569 10.77 5.16 -1.86
N GLY A 570 11.42 4.03 -2.17
CA GLY A 570 12.86 3.95 -2.32
C GLY A 570 13.35 4.53 -3.65
N SER A 571 14.61 4.98 -3.68
CA SER A 571 15.28 5.46 -4.89
C SER A 571 16.53 4.61 -5.17
N PRO A 572 16.40 3.42 -5.80
CA PRO A 572 17.51 2.50 -6.04
C PRO A 572 18.68 3.05 -6.87
N ASP A 573 18.50 4.16 -7.58
CA ASP A 573 19.57 4.90 -8.24
C ASP A 573 20.56 5.48 -7.21
N LYS A 574 20.08 5.88 -6.04
CA LYS A 574 20.91 6.35 -4.93
C LYS A 574 21.34 5.18 -4.04
N PHE A 575 22.63 4.83 -4.07
CA PHE A 575 23.14 3.63 -3.37
C PHE A 575 23.13 3.70 -1.84
N GLY A 576 22.88 4.86 -1.23
CA GLY A 576 22.82 5.02 0.22
C GLY A 576 22.66 6.49 0.64
N ILE A 577 22.66 6.73 1.95
CA ILE A 577 22.47 8.05 2.57
C ILE A 577 23.68 8.39 3.44
N SER A 578 24.22 9.60 3.26
CA SER A 578 25.29 10.12 4.10
C SER A 578 24.76 10.56 5.48
N LEU A 579 25.64 10.64 6.48
CA LEU A 579 25.27 11.13 7.82
C LEU A 579 24.72 12.56 7.76
N GLU A 580 25.35 13.43 6.96
CA GLU A 580 24.93 14.82 6.78
C GLU A 580 23.51 14.92 6.24
N GLU A 581 23.19 14.18 5.17
CA GLU A 581 21.84 14.15 4.58
C GLU A 581 20.79 13.66 5.58
N PHE A 582 21.11 12.65 6.38
CA PHE A 582 20.19 12.14 7.40
C PHE A 582 19.97 13.12 8.56
N HIS A 583 21.03 13.81 8.99
CA HIS A 583 20.91 14.84 10.03
C HIS A 583 20.10 16.04 9.54
N GLU A 584 20.29 16.45 8.29
CA GLU A 584 19.52 17.52 7.68
C GLU A 584 18.04 17.12 7.50
N PHE A 585 17.77 15.89 7.06
CA PHE A 585 16.43 15.33 7.02
C PHE A 585 15.72 15.42 8.38
N ASN A 586 16.38 15.02 9.47
CA ASN A 586 15.78 15.08 10.80
C ASN A 586 15.57 16.51 11.32
N ARG A 587 16.45 17.46 10.97
CA ARG A 587 16.26 18.87 11.30
C ARG A 587 15.02 19.45 10.60
N ARG A 588 14.86 19.20 9.29
CA ARG A 588 13.67 19.61 8.54
C ARG A 588 12.42 18.94 9.08
N ARG A 589 12.47 17.63 9.33
CA ARG A 589 11.38 16.88 9.94
C ARG A 589 10.94 17.47 11.27
N LEU A 590 11.86 17.82 12.17
CA LEU A 590 11.51 18.45 13.44
C LEU A 590 10.83 19.82 13.26
N LYS A 591 11.24 20.57 12.24
CA LYS A 591 10.71 21.91 11.95
C LYS A 591 9.31 21.83 11.32
N ASP A 592 9.16 21.03 10.29
CA ASP A 592 8.01 21.08 9.38
C ASP A 592 7.00 19.95 9.68
N TRP A 593 7.48 18.77 10.10
CA TRP A 593 6.66 17.57 10.31
C TRP A 593 7.03 16.79 11.61
N PRO A 594 7.07 17.43 12.79
CA PRO A 594 7.60 16.85 14.03
C PRO A 594 6.82 15.63 14.54
N HIS A 595 5.64 15.40 13.97
CA HIS A 595 4.71 14.36 14.39
C HIS A 595 4.42 13.33 13.29
N SER A 596 5.16 13.33 12.18
CA SER A 596 5.05 12.29 11.15
C SER A 596 5.52 10.93 11.69
N LEU A 597 4.98 9.83 11.15
CA LEU A 597 5.37 8.49 11.58
C LEU A 597 6.78 8.13 11.12
N ASN A 598 7.57 7.51 12.00
CA ASN A 598 8.86 6.92 11.68
C ASN A 598 8.64 5.41 11.54
N THR A 599 8.33 4.96 10.33
CA THR A 599 8.09 3.53 10.06
C THR A 599 9.34 2.87 9.49
N THR A 600 9.44 1.56 9.70
CA THR A 600 10.49 0.72 9.12
C THR A 600 9.93 -0.56 8.51
N SER A 601 8.72 -0.98 8.87
CA SER A 601 8.02 -2.09 8.21
C SER A 601 6.53 -1.74 8.17
N THR A 602 5.84 -2.19 7.13
CA THR A 602 4.39 -2.00 6.95
C THR A 602 3.78 -3.26 6.33
N HIS A 603 2.47 -3.24 6.09
CA HIS A 603 1.79 -4.29 5.33
C HIS A 603 2.07 -4.24 3.82
N ASP A 604 2.69 -3.17 3.31
CA ASP A 604 2.98 -3.00 1.86
C ASP A 604 4.47 -2.91 1.53
N THR A 605 5.35 -2.83 2.54
CA THR A 605 6.80 -2.91 2.34
C THR A 605 7.14 -4.21 1.62
N LYS A 606 8.01 -4.12 0.61
CA LYS A 606 8.42 -5.25 -0.22
C LYS A 606 9.21 -6.29 0.60
N ARG A 607 9.86 -5.87 1.70
CA ARG A 607 10.67 -6.72 2.58
C ARG A 607 10.57 -6.26 4.03
N GLY A 608 10.73 -7.17 4.98
CA GLY A 608 10.81 -6.86 6.40
C GLY A 608 12.05 -6.04 6.74
N GLU A 609 11.99 -5.29 7.84
CA GLU A 609 13.04 -4.35 8.25
C GLU A 609 14.38 -5.04 8.54
N ASP A 610 14.35 -6.30 8.99
CA ASP A 610 15.54 -7.06 9.35
C ASP A 610 16.13 -7.82 8.15
N ILE A 611 15.31 -8.14 7.14
CA ILE A 611 15.80 -8.57 5.82
C ILE A 611 16.67 -7.48 5.20
N ARG A 612 16.18 -6.23 5.21
CA ARG A 612 16.94 -5.11 4.64
C ARG A 612 18.22 -4.84 5.43
N ALA A 613 18.15 -4.87 6.76
CA ALA A 613 19.32 -4.71 7.63
C ALA A 613 20.43 -5.73 7.34
N ARG A 614 20.06 -7.01 7.07
CA ARG A 614 20.99 -8.07 6.64
C ARG A 614 21.55 -7.82 5.24
N ILE A 615 20.69 -7.52 4.27
CA ILE A 615 21.13 -7.28 2.90
C ILE A 615 22.07 -6.08 2.83
N ASN A 616 21.85 -5.02 3.60
CA ASN A 616 22.72 -3.84 3.64
C ASN A 616 24.20 -4.17 3.95
N VAL A 617 24.47 -5.21 4.75
CA VAL A 617 25.84 -5.66 5.08
C VAL A 617 26.64 -6.02 3.83
N ILE A 618 26.00 -6.55 2.77
CA ILE A 618 26.73 -6.93 1.55
C ILE A 618 27.39 -5.72 0.88
N SER A 619 26.85 -4.51 1.09
CA SER A 619 27.42 -3.26 0.58
C SER A 619 28.79 -2.94 1.17
N GLU A 620 29.12 -3.49 2.35
CA GLU A 620 30.40 -3.30 3.04
C GLU A 620 31.50 -4.19 2.45
N ILE A 621 31.13 -5.34 1.88
CA ILE A 621 32.05 -6.40 1.42
C ILE A 621 31.84 -6.77 -0.07
N PRO A 622 31.89 -5.80 -1.02
CA PRO A 622 31.60 -6.04 -2.43
C PRO A 622 32.51 -7.09 -3.09
N GLY A 623 33.78 -7.16 -2.66
CA GLY A 623 34.75 -8.14 -3.17
C GLY A 623 34.32 -9.59 -2.89
N GLU A 624 33.99 -9.87 -1.63
CA GLU A 624 33.49 -11.19 -1.21
C GLU A 624 32.15 -11.52 -1.86
N TRP A 625 31.23 -10.55 -1.93
CA TRP A 625 29.94 -10.72 -2.59
C TRP A 625 30.12 -11.16 -4.06
N ARG A 626 31.01 -10.50 -4.80
CA ARG A 626 31.34 -10.86 -6.20
C ARG A 626 31.87 -12.28 -6.33
N GLU A 627 32.70 -12.74 -5.39
CA GLU A 627 33.24 -14.09 -5.39
C GLU A 627 32.14 -15.12 -5.10
N ARG A 628 31.28 -14.83 -4.12
CA ARG A 628 30.16 -15.71 -3.73
C ARG A 628 29.16 -15.91 -4.86
N ILE A 629 28.64 -14.85 -5.48
CA ILE A 629 27.67 -15.00 -6.59
C ILE A 629 28.24 -15.81 -7.77
N LYS A 630 29.52 -15.62 -8.11
CA LYS A 630 30.17 -16.37 -9.20
C LYS A 630 30.31 -17.85 -8.83
N ARG A 631 30.70 -18.11 -7.59
CA ARG A 631 30.86 -19.47 -7.08
C ARG A 631 29.52 -20.20 -7.00
N TRP A 632 28.48 -19.56 -6.47
CA TRP A 632 27.15 -20.13 -6.36
C TRP A 632 26.53 -20.40 -7.73
N ASN A 633 26.64 -19.46 -8.67
CA ASN A 633 26.19 -19.66 -10.05
C ASN A 633 26.87 -20.89 -10.69
N LYS A 634 28.18 -21.06 -10.48
CA LYS A 634 28.92 -22.24 -10.95
C LYS A 634 28.48 -23.54 -10.27
N LEU A 635 28.28 -23.52 -8.94
CA LEU A 635 27.83 -24.69 -8.19
C LEU A 635 26.41 -25.12 -8.58
N ASN A 636 25.56 -24.16 -8.94
CA ASN A 636 24.17 -24.40 -9.29
C ASN A 636 23.94 -24.60 -10.80
N SER A 637 24.98 -24.49 -11.64
CA SER A 637 24.83 -24.49 -13.10
C SER A 637 24.15 -25.77 -13.65
N ARG A 638 24.39 -26.92 -13.02
CA ARG A 638 23.78 -28.21 -13.40
C ARG A 638 22.31 -28.35 -12.96
N LYS A 639 21.85 -27.51 -12.04
CA LYS A 639 20.48 -27.46 -11.53
C LYS A 639 19.58 -26.56 -12.38
N LYS A 640 20.18 -25.77 -13.29
CA LYS A 640 19.44 -24.89 -14.19
C LYS A 640 18.89 -25.66 -15.38
N ARG A 641 17.68 -25.32 -15.79
CA ARG A 641 17.06 -25.82 -17.03
C ARG A 641 17.19 -24.78 -18.15
N SER A 642 17.01 -25.21 -19.40
CA SER A 642 16.98 -24.33 -20.57
C SER A 642 15.57 -24.34 -21.17
N ILE A 643 14.87 -23.21 -21.12
CA ILE A 643 13.53 -23.02 -21.69
C ILE A 643 13.65 -21.95 -22.78
N GLY A 644 13.23 -22.25 -24.01
CA GLY A 644 13.32 -21.32 -25.13
C GLY A 644 14.74 -20.79 -25.41
N GLY A 645 15.79 -21.59 -25.11
CA GLY A 645 17.19 -21.19 -25.26
C GLY A 645 17.73 -20.27 -24.15
N LYS A 646 16.94 -19.99 -23.10
CA LYS A 646 17.35 -19.22 -21.93
C LYS A 646 17.52 -20.12 -20.72
N SER A 647 18.58 -19.88 -19.95
CA SER A 647 18.79 -20.58 -18.68
C SER A 647 17.80 -20.07 -17.63
N VAL A 648 17.20 -20.98 -16.86
CA VAL A 648 16.25 -20.67 -15.79
C VAL A 648 16.82 -21.07 -14.43
N PRO A 649 16.88 -20.16 -13.45
CA PRO A 649 16.61 -18.72 -13.59
C PRO A 649 17.67 -18.03 -14.46
N ASP A 650 17.29 -16.92 -15.08
CA ASP A 650 18.25 -16.03 -15.71
C ASP A 650 19.19 -15.40 -14.66
N LEU A 651 20.23 -14.70 -15.12
CA LEU A 651 21.24 -14.15 -14.19
C LEU A 651 20.71 -13.02 -13.30
N ASN A 652 19.70 -12.26 -13.73
CA ASN A 652 19.14 -11.17 -12.93
C ASN A 652 18.17 -11.71 -11.86
N ASP A 653 17.37 -12.72 -12.22
CA ASP A 653 16.49 -13.46 -11.31
C ASP A 653 17.29 -14.26 -10.28
N GLU A 654 18.39 -14.89 -10.69
CA GLU A 654 19.30 -15.60 -9.78
C GLU A 654 19.99 -14.63 -8.80
N TYR A 655 20.42 -13.46 -9.27
CA TYR A 655 21.01 -12.43 -8.42
C TYR A 655 20.02 -11.90 -7.37
N PHE A 656 18.75 -11.72 -7.76
CA PHE A 656 17.66 -11.35 -6.85
C PHE A 656 17.39 -12.45 -5.82
N LEU A 657 17.34 -13.72 -6.25
CA LEU A 657 17.16 -14.86 -5.36
C LEU A 657 18.26 -14.91 -4.29
N TYR A 658 19.52 -14.79 -4.67
CA TYR A 658 20.62 -14.87 -3.70
C TYR A 658 20.55 -13.81 -2.60
N GLN A 659 20.24 -12.56 -2.96
CA GLN A 659 20.04 -11.50 -1.96
C GLN A 659 18.81 -11.78 -1.08
N THR A 660 17.73 -12.28 -1.67
CA THR A 660 16.51 -12.67 -0.94
C THR A 660 16.81 -13.77 0.08
N LEU A 661 17.54 -14.82 -0.33
CA LEU A 661 17.97 -15.89 0.57
C LEU A 661 18.84 -15.35 1.71
N ILE A 662 19.81 -14.49 1.42
CA ILE A 662 20.68 -13.88 2.46
C ILE A 662 19.84 -13.15 3.51
N GLY A 663 18.88 -12.34 3.05
CA GLY A 663 18.06 -11.53 3.94
C GLY A 663 17.06 -12.35 4.74
N ALA A 664 16.36 -13.31 4.11
CA ALA A 664 15.21 -13.99 4.69
C ALA A 664 15.53 -15.33 5.40
N PHE A 665 16.76 -15.85 5.30
CA PHE A 665 17.12 -17.16 5.88
C PHE A 665 16.80 -17.23 7.40
N PRO A 666 16.15 -18.29 7.88
CA PRO A 666 15.71 -18.37 9.27
C PRO A 666 16.89 -18.51 10.23
N PHE A 667 16.71 -18.07 11.48
CA PHE A 667 17.66 -18.32 12.56
C PHE A 667 17.52 -19.75 13.12
N LYS A 668 16.32 -20.33 13.05
CA LYS A 668 16.02 -21.64 13.61
C LYS A 668 15.84 -22.69 12.53
N ASP A 669 16.42 -23.85 12.75
CA ASP A 669 16.32 -24.98 11.80
C ASP A 669 14.87 -25.49 11.64
N GLU A 670 14.04 -25.38 12.67
CA GLU A 670 12.62 -25.77 12.65
C GLU A 670 11.79 -24.98 11.63
N GLU A 671 12.22 -23.75 11.29
CA GLU A 671 11.54 -22.88 10.31
C GLU A 671 11.98 -23.16 8.86
N TYR A 672 12.98 -24.02 8.65
CA TYR A 672 13.60 -24.22 7.34
C TYR A 672 12.62 -24.74 6.28
N SER A 673 11.76 -25.70 6.63
CA SER A 673 10.79 -26.25 5.67
C SER A 673 9.75 -25.22 5.24
N GLU A 674 9.22 -24.42 6.16
CA GLU A 674 8.29 -23.34 5.84
C GLU A 674 9.00 -22.26 5.01
N PHE A 675 10.25 -21.94 5.34
CA PHE A 675 11.07 -20.99 4.61
C PHE A 675 11.22 -21.35 3.13
N VAL A 676 11.47 -22.62 2.78
CA VAL A 676 11.58 -23.04 1.37
C VAL A 676 10.31 -22.75 0.59
N GLU A 677 9.14 -23.07 1.15
CA GLU A 677 7.85 -22.79 0.50
C GLU A 677 7.56 -21.30 0.39
N ARG A 678 7.91 -20.51 1.41
CA ARG A 678 7.79 -19.04 1.38
C ARG A 678 8.65 -18.43 0.27
N ILE A 679 9.89 -18.91 0.10
CA ILE A 679 10.77 -18.45 -0.98
C ILE A 679 10.20 -18.80 -2.34
N LYS A 680 9.70 -20.03 -2.55
CA LYS A 680 9.05 -20.42 -3.81
C LYS A 680 7.90 -19.48 -4.17
N ASN A 681 6.98 -19.27 -3.24
CA ASN A 681 5.82 -18.41 -3.44
C ASN A 681 6.23 -16.96 -3.74
N TYR A 682 7.19 -16.44 -2.98
CA TYR A 682 7.71 -15.09 -3.21
C TYR A 682 8.38 -14.94 -4.57
N MET A 683 9.18 -15.92 -4.98
CA MET A 683 9.91 -15.84 -6.24
C MET A 683 8.98 -15.87 -7.45
N ILE A 684 7.88 -16.64 -7.41
CA ILE A 684 6.83 -16.58 -8.44
C ILE A 684 6.21 -15.18 -8.50
N LYS A 685 5.86 -14.59 -7.35
CA LYS A 685 5.38 -13.20 -7.30
C LYS A 685 6.41 -12.24 -7.90
N ALA A 686 7.67 -12.34 -7.49
CA ALA A 686 8.74 -11.44 -7.94
C ALA A 686 8.94 -11.46 -9.47
N ILE A 687 9.00 -12.63 -10.10
CA ILE A 687 9.19 -12.74 -11.55
C ILE A 687 7.94 -12.32 -12.34
N ARG A 688 6.73 -12.54 -11.79
CA ARG A 688 5.48 -12.03 -12.36
C ARG A 688 5.38 -10.52 -12.26
N GLU A 689 5.88 -9.91 -11.18
CA GLU A 689 5.97 -8.45 -11.05
C GLU A 689 7.04 -7.86 -11.97
N ALA A 690 8.17 -8.52 -12.17
CA ALA A 690 9.21 -8.07 -13.10
C ALA A 690 8.71 -7.99 -14.56
N LYS A 691 7.74 -8.83 -14.94
CA LYS A 691 7.09 -8.87 -16.26
C LYS A 691 8.09 -9.09 -17.42
N VAL A 692 9.19 -9.81 -17.16
CA VAL A 692 10.25 -10.09 -18.14
C VAL A 692 10.01 -11.41 -18.87
N HIS A 693 9.83 -12.52 -18.13
CA HIS A 693 9.61 -13.86 -18.70
C HIS A 693 8.18 -14.37 -18.47
N THR A 694 7.57 -14.03 -17.33
CA THR A 694 6.18 -14.38 -16.98
C THR A 694 5.43 -13.14 -16.48
N ALA A 695 4.09 -13.19 -16.43
CA ALA A 695 3.24 -12.14 -15.88
C ALA A 695 1.90 -12.71 -15.38
N TRP A 696 1.23 -12.00 -14.48
CA TRP A 696 -0.07 -12.43 -13.93
C TRP A 696 -1.15 -12.72 -14.98
N LEU A 697 -1.20 -11.92 -16.06
CA LEU A 697 -2.22 -12.05 -17.11
C LEU A 697 -1.99 -13.20 -18.09
N LYS A 698 -0.73 -13.61 -18.24
CA LYS A 698 -0.31 -14.70 -19.12
C LYS A 698 0.92 -15.36 -18.50
N PRO A 699 0.72 -16.26 -17.51
CA PRO A 699 1.83 -16.96 -16.88
C PRO A 699 2.59 -17.83 -17.89
N ASP A 700 3.91 -17.82 -17.80
CA ASP A 700 4.79 -18.80 -18.45
C ASP A 700 5.07 -19.94 -17.45
N ASN A 701 4.20 -20.95 -17.47
CA ASN A 701 4.26 -22.07 -16.52
C ASN A 701 5.57 -22.86 -16.65
N GLU A 702 6.15 -22.96 -17.85
CA GLU A 702 7.41 -23.69 -18.06
C GLU A 702 8.58 -22.97 -17.36
N TYR A 703 8.66 -21.64 -17.48
CA TYR A 703 9.65 -20.84 -16.76
C TYR A 703 9.43 -20.90 -15.24
N GLU A 704 8.17 -20.76 -14.80
CA GLU A 704 7.81 -20.79 -13.38
C GLU A 704 8.16 -22.13 -12.73
N GLU A 705 7.79 -23.26 -13.33
CA GLU A 705 8.10 -24.60 -12.83
C GLU A 705 9.60 -24.90 -12.84
N ALA A 706 10.32 -24.48 -13.89
CA ALA A 706 11.77 -24.63 -13.94
C ALA A 706 12.47 -23.83 -12.83
N PHE A 707 11.99 -22.63 -12.51
CA PHE A 707 12.52 -21.84 -11.41
C PHE A 707 12.18 -22.46 -10.05
N LEU A 708 10.95 -22.94 -9.85
CA LEU A 708 10.57 -23.67 -8.63
C LEU A 708 11.43 -24.91 -8.40
N SER A 709 11.71 -25.69 -9.46
CA SER A 709 12.64 -26.83 -9.42
C SER A 709 14.04 -26.39 -9.00
N PHE A 710 14.55 -25.30 -9.58
CA PHE A 710 15.85 -24.76 -9.22
C PHE A 710 15.93 -24.38 -7.74
N ILE A 711 14.91 -23.69 -7.21
CA ILE A 711 14.83 -23.31 -5.78
C ILE A 711 14.82 -24.57 -4.90
N GLN A 712 14.00 -25.57 -5.25
CA GLN A 712 13.94 -26.84 -4.53
C GLN A 712 15.30 -27.53 -4.49
N GLU A 713 16.01 -27.60 -5.62
CA GLU A 713 17.30 -28.29 -5.71
C GLU A 713 18.44 -27.53 -5.01
N ILE A 714 18.43 -26.20 -4.98
CA ILE A 714 19.48 -25.43 -4.28
C ILE A 714 19.24 -25.39 -2.78
N LEU A 715 17.99 -25.50 -2.32
CA LEU A 715 17.63 -25.50 -0.90
C LEU A 715 17.40 -26.92 -0.33
N ASP A 716 17.64 -27.97 -1.09
CA ASP A 716 17.63 -29.35 -0.57
C ASP A 716 18.69 -29.50 0.55
N PRO A 717 18.30 -29.86 1.80
CA PRO A 717 19.23 -29.95 2.92
C PRO A 717 20.14 -31.18 2.87
N GLY A 718 20.14 -31.95 1.77
CA GLY A 718 20.96 -33.14 1.60
C GLY A 718 22.47 -32.87 1.77
N GLU A 719 23.19 -33.83 2.37
CA GLU A 719 24.60 -33.70 2.72
C GLU A 719 25.52 -33.42 1.52
N ASN A 720 25.09 -33.72 0.29
CA ASN A 720 25.85 -33.46 -0.92
C ASN A 720 25.63 -32.06 -1.51
N ASN A 721 24.79 -31.21 -0.90
CA ASN A 721 24.50 -29.87 -1.38
C ASN A 721 25.66 -28.90 -1.11
N ARG A 722 26.58 -28.83 -2.06
CA ARG A 722 27.77 -27.94 -2.01
C ARG A 722 27.41 -26.46 -1.97
N PHE A 723 26.25 -26.05 -2.47
CA PHE A 723 25.80 -24.67 -2.39
C PHE A 723 25.47 -24.30 -0.94
N LEU A 724 24.63 -25.07 -0.24
CA LEU A 724 24.29 -24.79 1.16
C LEU A 724 25.52 -24.82 2.08
N LYS A 725 26.45 -25.77 1.87
CA LYS A 725 27.73 -25.83 2.61
C LYS A 725 28.56 -24.55 2.47
N ASP A 726 28.47 -23.85 1.34
CA ASP A 726 29.18 -22.60 1.10
C ASP A 726 28.36 -21.37 1.50
N PHE A 727 27.04 -21.43 1.29
CA PHE A 727 26.08 -20.35 1.53
C PHE A 727 25.82 -20.11 3.02
N ILE A 728 25.57 -21.16 3.80
CA ILE A 728 25.14 -21.02 5.21
C ILE A 728 26.19 -20.28 6.06
N PRO A 729 27.51 -20.59 6.00
CA PRO A 729 28.50 -19.84 6.77
C PRO A 729 28.55 -18.35 6.38
N PHE A 730 28.45 -18.04 5.10
CA PHE A 730 28.40 -16.66 4.62
C PHE A 730 27.13 -15.96 5.11
N GLN A 731 25.97 -16.61 5.02
CA GLN A 731 24.69 -16.08 5.47
C GLN A 731 24.69 -15.84 7.00
N LYS A 732 25.22 -16.76 7.81
CA LYS A 732 25.33 -16.60 9.27
C LYS A 732 26.18 -15.38 9.64
N ARG A 733 27.30 -15.16 8.94
CA ARG A 733 28.12 -13.95 9.10
C ARG A 733 27.33 -12.69 8.76
N ILE A 734 26.59 -12.68 7.65
CA ILE A 734 25.71 -11.54 7.29
C ILE A 734 24.63 -11.32 8.36
N ALA A 735 24.00 -12.39 8.86
CA ALA A 735 22.97 -12.30 9.89
C ALA A 735 23.51 -11.71 11.20
N HIS A 736 24.74 -12.08 11.60
CA HIS A 736 25.43 -11.53 12.76
C HIS A 736 25.54 -9.99 12.68
N TYR A 737 26.04 -9.43 11.57
CA TYR A 737 26.11 -7.97 11.41
C TYR A 737 24.72 -7.34 11.20
N GLY A 738 23.81 -8.05 10.52
CA GLY A 738 22.43 -7.61 10.29
C GLY A 738 21.65 -7.38 11.59
N ILE A 739 21.90 -8.20 12.63
CA ILE A 739 21.34 -7.98 13.98
C ILE A 739 21.73 -6.60 14.51
N PHE A 740 23.01 -6.23 14.42
CA PHE A 740 23.46 -4.93 14.93
C PHE A 740 22.95 -3.76 14.09
N ASN A 741 22.90 -3.90 12.77
CA ASN A 741 22.26 -2.91 11.90
C ASN A 741 20.78 -2.71 12.29
N SER A 742 20.06 -3.79 12.58
CA SER A 742 18.66 -3.72 13.03
C SER A 742 18.50 -3.04 14.40
N LEU A 743 19.37 -3.34 15.37
CA LEU A 743 19.35 -2.67 16.68
C LEU A 743 19.62 -1.17 16.54
N SER A 744 20.60 -0.79 15.72
CA SER A 744 20.89 0.62 15.39
C SER A 744 19.69 1.30 14.71
N GLN A 745 19.10 0.68 13.69
CA GLN A 745 17.91 1.17 13.00
C GLN A 745 16.74 1.37 13.99
N THR A 746 16.52 0.41 14.88
CA THR A 746 15.44 0.43 15.88
C THR A 746 15.64 1.58 16.87
N LEU A 747 16.87 1.77 17.36
CA LEU A 747 17.19 2.88 18.26
C LEU A 747 16.98 4.23 17.57
N ILE A 748 17.43 4.37 16.31
CA ILE A 748 17.27 5.60 15.52
C ILE A 748 15.77 5.89 15.29
N LYS A 749 14.97 4.89 14.90
CA LYS A 749 13.50 5.00 14.78
C LYS A 749 12.88 5.55 16.06
N LEU A 750 13.29 5.02 17.20
CA LEU A 750 12.79 5.38 18.52
C LEU A 750 13.30 6.71 19.07
N THR A 751 14.33 7.35 18.50
CA THR A 751 14.95 8.54 19.13
C THR A 751 14.99 9.76 18.22
N SER A 752 14.81 9.57 16.91
CA SER A 752 14.66 10.64 15.93
C SER A 752 13.37 11.46 16.16
N PRO A 753 13.28 12.71 15.65
CA PRO A 753 12.02 13.46 15.55
C PRO A 753 10.94 12.66 14.83
N GLY A 754 9.68 12.80 15.25
CA GLY A 754 8.57 11.99 14.77
C GLY A 754 8.08 10.94 15.78
N VAL A 755 7.07 10.19 15.33
CA VAL A 755 6.36 9.17 16.12
C VAL A 755 6.80 7.78 15.64
N PRO A 756 7.52 6.97 16.44
CA PRO A 756 7.91 5.63 16.03
C PRO A 756 6.68 4.74 15.81
N ASP A 757 6.68 4.08 14.65
CA ASP A 757 5.63 3.15 14.24
C ASP A 757 6.18 1.71 14.22
N PHE A 758 5.34 0.77 14.65
CA PHE A 758 5.65 -0.65 14.72
C PHE A 758 4.60 -1.43 13.95
N TYR A 759 5.02 -2.16 12.93
CA TYR A 759 4.18 -3.17 12.33
C TYR A 759 4.13 -4.42 13.22
N GLN A 760 2.97 -5.08 13.28
CA GLN A 760 2.78 -6.21 14.17
C GLN A 760 3.88 -7.27 14.03
N GLY A 761 4.53 -7.61 15.14
CA GLY A 761 5.54 -8.66 15.19
C GLY A 761 6.99 -8.18 15.06
N THR A 762 7.22 -6.91 14.70
CA THR A 762 8.56 -6.33 14.46
C THR A 762 9.36 -6.01 15.72
N GLU A 763 8.80 -6.33 16.90
CA GLU A 763 9.48 -6.26 18.19
C GLU A 763 10.54 -7.37 18.33
N LEU A 764 10.37 -8.44 17.56
CA LEU A 764 11.36 -9.49 17.30
C LEU A 764 11.88 -9.35 15.85
N TRP A 765 12.56 -10.38 15.34
CA TRP A 765 13.11 -10.37 13.99
C TRP A 765 12.01 -10.47 12.90
N ASP A 766 11.90 -9.44 12.07
CA ASP A 766 11.00 -9.35 10.93
C ASP A 766 11.69 -9.86 9.65
N LEU A 767 11.58 -11.17 9.45
CA LEU A 767 12.09 -11.87 8.26
C LEU A 767 10.97 -12.17 7.25
N ASN A 768 9.94 -11.31 7.19
CA ASN A 768 8.85 -11.44 6.23
C ASN A 768 9.19 -10.79 4.87
N LEU A 769 8.66 -11.36 3.79
CA LEU A 769 8.72 -10.84 2.43
C LEU A 769 7.42 -10.05 2.12
N VAL A 770 7.26 -9.57 0.89
CA VAL A 770 6.07 -8.81 0.48
C VAL A 770 4.77 -9.61 0.69
N ASP A 771 3.65 -8.90 0.86
CA ASP A 771 2.28 -9.44 0.87
C ASP A 771 2.11 -10.61 -0.12
N PRO A 772 1.57 -11.78 0.28
CA PRO A 772 0.95 -12.09 1.59
C PRO A 772 1.90 -12.52 2.70
N ASP A 773 3.21 -12.60 2.47
CA ASP A 773 4.14 -13.13 3.48
C ASP A 773 4.27 -12.22 4.73
N ASN A 774 4.19 -10.90 4.56
CA ASN A 774 4.11 -9.93 5.67
C ASN A 774 2.74 -9.86 6.36
N ARG A 775 1.76 -10.69 5.95
CA ARG A 775 0.44 -10.79 6.58
C ARG A 775 0.26 -12.08 7.40
N ARG A 776 1.34 -12.84 7.60
CA ARG A 776 1.33 -14.05 8.44
C ARG A 776 0.89 -13.72 9.88
N PRO A 777 0.24 -14.67 10.58
CA PRO A 777 -0.15 -14.49 11.97
C PRO A 777 1.04 -14.17 12.87
N VAL A 778 0.81 -13.34 13.90
CA VAL A 778 1.83 -12.98 14.89
C VAL A 778 1.58 -13.76 16.18
N ASP A 779 2.59 -14.49 16.66
CA ASP A 779 2.54 -15.12 17.98
C ASP A 779 2.75 -14.09 19.09
N PHE A 780 1.63 -13.53 19.59
CA PHE A 780 1.63 -12.60 20.71
C PHE A 780 1.87 -13.28 22.06
N LYS A 781 1.62 -14.59 22.20
CA LYS A 781 1.82 -15.32 23.46
C LYS A 781 3.30 -15.42 23.79
N ILE A 782 4.14 -15.74 22.80
CA ILE A 782 5.60 -15.76 22.97
C ILE A 782 6.13 -14.37 23.35
N ARG A 783 5.63 -13.32 22.69
CA ARG A 783 6.04 -11.92 22.96
C ARG A 783 5.66 -11.47 24.37
N GLN A 784 4.45 -11.81 24.81
CA GLN A 784 3.98 -11.60 26.18
C GLN A 784 4.89 -12.29 27.20
N ARG A 785 5.21 -13.57 26.97
CA ARG A 785 6.11 -14.33 27.83
C ARG A 785 7.50 -13.70 27.89
N PHE A 786 8.11 -13.40 26.74
CA PHE A 786 9.43 -12.79 26.68
C PHE A 786 9.48 -11.43 27.38
N LEU A 787 8.48 -10.57 27.19
CA LEU A 787 8.44 -9.29 27.90
C LEU A 787 8.28 -9.48 29.42
N ALA A 788 7.46 -10.44 29.85
CA ALA A 788 7.31 -10.76 31.27
C ALA A 788 8.63 -11.26 31.89
N GLU A 789 9.33 -12.18 31.23
CA GLU A 789 10.63 -12.70 31.64
C GLU A 789 11.68 -11.57 31.72
N ILE A 790 11.76 -10.72 30.69
CA ILE A 790 12.63 -9.54 30.67
C ILE A 790 12.37 -8.63 31.87
N LYS A 791 11.09 -8.35 32.18
CA LYS A 791 10.71 -7.47 33.30
C LYS A 791 11.06 -8.05 34.67
N VAL A 792 11.01 -9.37 34.82
CA VAL A 792 11.43 -10.06 36.06
C VAL A 792 12.95 -9.99 36.18
N ARG A 793 13.68 -10.43 35.14
CA ARG A 793 15.14 -10.48 35.14
C ARG A 793 15.79 -9.09 35.23
N GLU A 794 15.15 -8.05 34.66
CA GLU A 794 15.59 -6.65 34.80
C GLU A 794 15.67 -6.22 36.28
N LYS A 795 14.73 -6.68 37.12
CA LYS A 795 14.70 -6.35 38.54
C LYS A 795 15.68 -7.17 39.38
N GLU A 796 15.90 -8.42 38.99
CA GLU A 796 16.76 -9.37 39.72
C GLU A 796 18.24 -9.14 39.43
N ASN A 797 18.63 -9.16 38.16
CA ASN A 797 20.02 -8.99 37.72
C ASN A 797 20.06 -8.47 36.28
N LEU A 798 20.01 -7.15 36.12
CA LEU A 798 20.07 -6.49 34.82
C LEU A 798 21.38 -6.79 34.06
N GLY A 799 22.52 -6.90 34.75
CA GLY A 799 23.80 -7.21 34.11
C GLY A 799 23.79 -8.59 33.46
N GLY A 800 23.39 -9.61 34.22
CA GLY A 800 23.26 -10.98 33.71
C GLY A 800 22.16 -11.14 32.67
N LEU A 801 21.09 -10.34 32.71
CA LEU A 801 20.11 -10.29 31.62
C LEU A 801 20.74 -9.77 30.32
N ILE A 802 21.51 -8.68 30.37
CA ILE A 802 22.14 -8.11 29.17
C ILE A 802 23.11 -9.10 28.53
N GLU A 803 23.92 -9.78 29.34
CA GLU A 803 24.83 -10.84 28.88
C GLU A 803 24.06 -11.96 28.18
N GLU A 804 22.99 -12.48 28.80
CA GLU A 804 22.12 -13.50 28.19
C GLU A 804 21.55 -13.02 26.84
N LEU A 805 21.03 -11.79 26.77
CA LEU A 805 20.43 -11.25 25.55
C LEU A 805 21.45 -11.11 24.40
N ILE A 806 22.72 -10.85 24.70
CA ILE A 806 23.80 -10.80 23.70
C ILE A 806 24.14 -12.20 23.20
N GLU A 807 24.23 -13.17 24.11
CA GLU A 807 24.53 -14.56 23.80
C GLU A 807 23.42 -15.20 22.97
N THR A 808 22.14 -14.98 23.33
CA THR A 808 20.98 -15.57 22.66
C THR A 808 20.31 -14.63 21.64
N ARG A 809 21.00 -13.58 21.18
CA ARG A 809 20.47 -12.50 20.31
C ARG A 809 19.63 -12.97 19.12
N GLU A 810 19.88 -14.17 18.59
CA GLU A 810 19.14 -14.76 17.47
C GLU A 810 17.65 -15.00 17.77
N ASP A 811 17.25 -15.06 19.05
CA ASP A 811 15.84 -15.20 19.46
C ASP A 811 15.03 -13.89 19.40
N GLY A 812 15.70 -12.73 19.21
CA GLY A 812 15.07 -11.41 19.09
C GLY A 812 14.74 -10.72 20.41
N ARG A 813 14.92 -11.36 21.57
CA ARG A 813 14.66 -10.75 22.89
C ARG A 813 15.50 -9.50 23.13
N ILE A 814 16.70 -9.43 22.55
CA ILE A 814 17.56 -8.24 22.61
C ILE A 814 16.91 -7.00 21.97
N LYS A 815 16.19 -7.19 20.84
CA LYS A 815 15.45 -6.11 20.15
C LYS A 815 14.22 -5.70 20.96
N LEU A 816 13.49 -6.68 21.50
CA LEU A 816 12.34 -6.43 22.39
C LEU A 816 12.76 -5.65 23.64
N PHE A 817 13.87 -6.02 24.28
CA PHE A 817 14.44 -5.31 25.42
C PHE A 817 14.79 -3.86 25.08
N LEU A 818 15.45 -3.63 23.93
CA LEU A 818 15.76 -2.28 23.44
C LEU A 818 14.47 -1.46 23.32
N ILE A 819 13.45 -1.97 22.61
CA ILE A 819 12.18 -1.28 22.39
C ILE A 819 11.50 -0.95 23.72
N TYR A 820 11.39 -1.93 24.63
CA TYR A 820 10.81 -1.75 25.96
C TYR A 820 11.51 -0.64 26.76
N ARG A 821 12.85 -0.66 26.85
CA ARG A 821 13.61 0.33 27.62
C ARG A 821 13.47 1.73 27.06
N VAL A 822 13.53 1.87 25.74
CA VAL A 822 13.47 3.19 25.09
C VAL A 822 12.04 3.73 25.07
N LEU A 823 11.01 2.89 24.87
CA LEU A 823 9.60 3.33 24.98
C LEU A 823 9.26 3.74 26.42
N ARG A 824 9.75 3.01 27.44
CA ARG A 824 9.62 3.43 28.85
C ARG A 824 10.21 4.83 29.07
N LEU A 825 11.40 5.08 28.52
CA LEU A 825 12.02 6.40 28.58
C LEU A 825 11.24 7.47 27.81
N ARG A 826 10.80 7.19 26.58
CA ARG A 826 10.01 8.13 25.76
C ARG A 826 8.72 8.53 26.47
N ASN A 827 8.04 7.58 27.11
CA ASN A 827 6.86 7.89 27.92
C ASN A 827 7.21 8.76 29.13
N ALA A 828 8.30 8.46 29.84
CA ALA A 828 8.74 9.22 31.02
C ALA A 828 9.25 10.64 30.68
N ARG A 829 9.89 10.81 29.52
CA ARG A 829 10.47 12.09 29.05
C ARG A 829 9.84 12.54 27.73
N ARG A 830 8.52 12.51 27.64
CA ARG A 830 7.75 12.76 26.41
C ARG A 830 8.18 14.01 25.64
N TYR A 831 8.27 15.16 26.30
CA TYR A 831 8.63 16.43 25.66
C TYR A 831 10.02 16.45 25.04
N LEU A 832 10.97 15.64 25.55
CA LEU A 832 12.32 15.52 25.01
C LEU A 832 12.31 14.96 23.59
N PHE A 833 11.45 13.97 23.33
CA PHE A 833 11.38 13.30 22.05
C PHE A 833 10.34 13.89 21.10
N GLU A 834 9.25 14.42 21.64
CA GLU A 834 8.16 15.02 20.86
C GLU A 834 8.54 16.41 20.30
N SER A 835 9.26 17.23 21.08
CA SER A 835 9.54 18.63 20.71
C SER A 835 10.94 19.12 21.12
N GLY A 836 11.83 18.21 21.52
CA GLY A 836 13.21 18.53 21.84
C GLY A 836 14.04 18.75 20.58
N ASP A 837 15.00 19.68 20.68
CA ASP A 837 15.98 20.00 19.65
C ASP A 837 16.67 18.72 19.16
N TYR A 838 17.07 18.71 17.89
CA TYR A 838 17.89 17.68 17.30
C TYR A 838 19.28 18.22 16.99
N LEU A 839 20.29 17.74 17.72
CA LEU A 839 21.66 18.24 17.66
C LEU A 839 22.59 17.12 17.16
N PRO A 840 22.99 17.10 15.88
CA PRO A 840 24.08 16.23 15.44
C PRO A 840 25.34 16.48 16.28
N LEU A 841 26.07 15.43 16.63
CA LEU A 841 27.30 15.55 17.41
C LEU A 841 28.50 15.10 16.57
N ASP A 842 29.61 15.81 16.69
CA ASP A 842 30.83 15.48 15.97
C ASP A 842 31.52 14.26 16.60
N ILE A 843 32.08 13.39 15.75
CA ILE A 843 32.83 12.22 16.16
C ILE A 843 34.28 12.36 15.69
N THR A 844 35.22 11.95 16.55
CA THR A 844 36.65 11.90 16.27
C THR A 844 37.21 10.51 16.55
N GLY A 845 38.40 10.20 16.04
CA GLY A 845 39.09 8.91 16.21
C GLY A 845 38.91 7.97 15.02
N ARG A 846 39.47 6.74 15.16
CA ARG A 846 39.62 5.78 14.05
C ARG A 846 38.32 5.38 13.38
N TYR A 847 37.25 5.13 14.15
CA TYR A 847 35.98 4.60 13.65
C TYR A 847 34.87 5.66 13.62
N ARG A 848 35.22 6.92 13.36
CA ARG A 848 34.26 8.04 13.37
C ARG A 848 33.11 7.86 12.37
N ASP A 849 33.36 7.24 11.23
CA ASP A 849 32.36 7.02 10.18
C ASP A 849 31.48 5.77 10.43
N ASN A 850 31.82 4.99 11.46
CA ASN A 850 31.10 3.78 11.88
C ASN A 850 30.07 4.06 12.99
N ILE A 851 29.86 5.31 13.38
CA ILE A 851 28.90 5.69 14.42
C ILE A 851 27.95 6.75 13.88
N ILE A 852 26.65 6.56 14.13
CA ILE A 852 25.62 7.57 13.97
C ILE A 852 25.34 8.13 15.36
N THR A 853 25.46 9.45 15.54
CA THR A 853 25.20 10.08 16.85
C THR A 853 24.50 11.42 16.74
N PHE A 854 23.61 11.68 17.69
CA PHE A 854 22.95 12.96 17.87
C PHE A 854 22.44 13.08 19.30
N ALA A 855 22.19 14.30 19.76
CA ALA A 855 21.50 14.59 20.99
C ALA A 855 20.06 15.06 20.75
N ARG A 856 19.16 14.65 21.65
CA ARG A 856 17.86 15.30 21.87
C ARG A 856 17.97 16.18 23.10
N ARG A 857 17.47 17.43 23.01
CA ARG A 857 17.53 18.39 24.12
C ARG A 857 16.22 19.13 24.29
N LYS A 858 15.71 19.17 25.52
CA LYS A 858 14.59 20.07 25.88
C LYS A 858 14.83 20.63 27.27
N ARG A 859 15.02 21.95 27.36
CA ARG A 859 15.38 22.62 28.62
C ARG A 859 16.64 21.97 29.23
N GLU A 860 16.54 21.41 30.43
CA GLU A 860 17.62 20.74 31.16
C GLU A 860 17.77 19.25 30.82
N ASP A 861 16.80 18.66 30.13
CA ASP A 861 16.81 17.24 29.78
C ASP A 861 17.58 17.00 28.48
N TRP A 862 18.48 16.02 28.53
CA TRP A 862 19.29 15.59 27.40
C TRP A 862 19.22 14.07 27.22
N ALA A 863 19.29 13.63 25.97
CA ALA A 863 19.59 12.26 25.58
C ALA A 863 20.65 12.28 24.48
N ILE A 864 21.68 11.43 24.57
CA ILE A 864 22.66 11.21 23.49
C ILE A 864 22.45 9.80 22.96
N VAL A 865 22.32 9.69 21.63
CA VAL A 865 22.12 8.46 20.88
C VAL A 865 23.45 8.06 20.24
N VAL A 866 23.81 6.79 20.32
CA VAL A 866 25.01 6.20 19.70
C VAL A 866 24.62 4.90 19.03
N ALA A 867 24.64 4.88 17.70
CA ALA A 867 24.22 3.73 16.89
C ALA A 867 25.34 3.31 15.92
N PRO A 868 25.94 2.13 16.10
CA PRO A 868 26.95 1.61 15.17
C PRO A 868 26.42 1.33 13.76
N ARG A 869 27.30 1.50 12.77
CA ARG A 869 27.13 1.10 11.37
C ARG A 869 28.46 0.58 10.82
N PHE A 870 28.39 -0.19 9.74
CA PHE A 870 29.57 -0.67 9.01
C PHE A 870 30.53 -1.56 9.80
N LEU A 871 29.96 -2.53 10.52
CA LEU A 871 30.67 -3.31 11.51
C LEU A 871 31.59 -4.38 10.93
N THR A 872 31.51 -4.72 9.64
CA THR A 872 32.44 -5.70 9.05
C THR A 872 33.89 -5.21 9.05
N SER A 873 34.10 -3.90 9.24
CA SER A 873 35.42 -3.26 9.35
C SER A 873 35.89 -3.04 10.80
N VAL A 874 35.03 -3.31 11.79
CA VAL A 874 35.27 -2.98 13.20
C VAL A 874 35.51 -4.24 14.04
N VAL A 875 34.68 -5.28 13.85
CA VAL A 875 34.74 -6.54 14.62
C VAL A 875 34.69 -7.74 13.70
N LYS A 876 35.18 -8.90 14.18
CA LYS A 876 35.02 -10.19 13.52
C LYS A 876 33.66 -10.84 13.87
N GLU A 877 33.31 -11.91 13.15
CA GLU A 877 32.01 -12.61 13.26
C GLU A 877 31.74 -13.29 14.62
N ASN A 878 32.77 -13.46 15.45
CA ASN A 878 32.71 -14.00 16.80
C ASN A 878 32.96 -12.94 17.88
N GLU A 879 33.11 -11.68 17.50
CA GLU A 879 33.35 -10.55 18.40
C GLU A 879 32.08 -9.68 18.49
N TYR A 880 32.01 -8.88 19.55
CA TYR A 880 30.89 -7.96 19.77
C TYR A 880 31.38 -6.52 19.66
N PRO A 881 30.55 -5.59 19.17
CA PRO A 881 30.92 -4.16 19.05
C PRO A 881 30.89 -3.45 20.42
N LEU A 882 31.57 -4.02 21.43
CA LEU A 882 31.47 -3.62 22.83
C LEU A 882 32.82 -3.18 23.40
N GLY A 883 32.80 -2.12 24.20
CA GLY A 883 33.95 -1.69 25.01
C GLY A 883 35.02 -0.89 24.27
N ARG A 884 36.00 -0.39 25.04
CA ARG A 884 37.08 0.47 24.54
C ARG A 884 38.06 -0.25 23.62
N ASP A 885 38.31 -1.54 23.83
CA ASP A 885 39.29 -2.29 23.03
C ASP A 885 38.83 -2.43 21.56
N VAL A 886 37.52 -2.41 21.33
CA VAL A 886 36.92 -2.44 19.99
C VAL A 886 36.89 -1.04 19.37
N TRP A 887 36.40 -0.05 20.11
CA TRP A 887 36.16 1.29 19.58
C TRP A 887 37.38 2.22 19.65
N LEU A 888 38.46 1.80 20.31
CA LEU A 888 39.74 2.49 20.44
C LEU A 888 39.58 3.96 20.90
N ASP A 889 40.15 4.90 20.14
CA ASP A 889 40.15 6.34 20.41
C ASP A 889 38.86 7.04 19.94
N THR A 890 37.88 6.30 19.42
CA THR A 890 36.65 6.87 18.86
C THR A 890 35.84 7.56 19.96
N SER A 891 35.60 8.85 19.80
CA SER A 891 34.97 9.69 20.82
C SER A 891 34.04 10.74 20.24
N ILE A 892 32.99 11.05 21.00
CA ILE A 892 31.95 12.02 20.65
C ILE A 892 32.28 13.35 21.33
N CYS A 893 32.25 14.43 20.56
CA CYS A 893 32.36 15.79 21.07
C CYS A 893 30.98 16.25 21.55
N VAL A 894 30.89 16.59 22.83
CA VAL A 894 29.63 16.96 23.49
C VAL A 894 29.66 18.45 23.84
N PRO A 895 28.58 19.22 23.57
CA PRO A 895 28.54 20.65 23.89
C PRO A 895 28.86 20.93 25.36
N LYS A 896 29.54 22.05 25.65
CA LYS A 896 29.98 22.42 27.01
C LYS A 896 28.81 22.62 27.97
N GLU A 897 27.65 22.99 27.45
CA GLU A 897 26.41 23.19 28.18
C GLU A 897 25.71 21.89 28.58
N ALA A 898 26.16 20.74 28.08
CA ALA A 898 25.55 19.45 28.37
C ALA A 898 25.83 19.01 29.83
N PRO A 899 24.98 18.13 30.41
CA PRO A 899 25.19 17.58 31.74
C PRO A 899 26.57 16.92 31.93
N LEU A 900 27.09 16.95 33.16
CA LEU A 900 28.31 16.22 33.55
C LEU A 900 28.03 14.73 33.78
N LEU A 901 26.87 14.43 34.36
CA LEU A 901 26.49 13.11 34.83
C LEU A 901 25.35 12.56 33.98
N TRP A 902 25.57 11.37 33.42
CA TRP A 902 24.66 10.69 32.51
C TRP A 902 24.31 9.30 33.03
N LYS A 903 23.10 8.84 32.74
CA LYS A 903 22.66 7.46 33.01
C LYS A 903 22.50 6.72 31.69
N ASP A 904 23.16 5.58 31.54
CA ASP A 904 22.92 4.66 30.43
C ASP A 904 21.55 3.99 30.59
N VAL A 905 20.72 4.11 29.57
CA VAL A 905 19.33 3.65 29.56
C VAL A 905 19.23 2.12 29.47
N PHE A 906 20.28 1.41 29.07
CA PHE A 906 20.28 -0.06 28.97
C PHE A 906 20.90 -0.72 30.21
N SER A 907 22.06 -0.24 30.66
CA SER A 907 22.76 -0.82 31.83
C SER A 907 22.41 -0.19 33.18
N ASP A 908 21.69 0.95 33.18
CA ASP A 908 21.38 1.76 34.36
C ASP A 908 22.61 2.36 35.09
N ARG A 909 23.81 2.20 34.52
CA ARG A 909 25.05 2.73 35.08
C ARG A 909 25.20 4.23 34.81
N MET A 910 25.91 4.89 35.72
CA MET A 910 26.27 6.28 35.56
C MET A 910 27.57 6.41 34.77
N VAL A 911 27.61 7.38 33.85
CA VAL A 911 28.80 7.75 33.07
C VAL A 911 29.03 9.24 33.30
N GLU A 912 30.22 9.60 33.76
CA GLU A 912 30.61 10.98 34.03
C GLU A 912 31.62 11.46 32.99
N PHE A 913 31.32 12.57 32.32
CA PHE A 913 32.24 13.19 31.37
C PHE A 913 31.85 14.64 31.08
N ARG A 914 32.82 15.43 30.57
CA ARG A 914 32.59 16.81 30.11
C ARG A 914 33.28 17.03 28.78
N GLY A 915 32.56 17.57 27.80
CA GLY A 915 33.10 17.97 26.50
C GLY A 915 33.42 16.81 25.53
N ARG A 916 33.81 15.64 26.05
CA ARG A 916 34.13 14.46 25.23
C ARG A 916 33.82 13.17 25.99
N VAL A 917 33.34 12.15 25.28
CA VAL A 917 33.12 10.80 25.80
C VAL A 917 33.58 9.75 24.79
N PHE A 918 34.22 8.67 25.24
CA PHE A 918 34.59 7.57 24.36
C PHE A 918 33.37 6.73 24.00
N VAL A 919 33.24 6.37 22.73
CA VAL A 919 32.15 5.51 22.24
C VAL A 919 32.18 4.16 22.95
N GLY A 920 33.36 3.59 23.17
CA GLY A 920 33.53 2.33 23.89
C GLY A 920 33.08 2.35 25.36
N ASP A 921 32.98 3.53 25.98
CA ASP A 921 32.40 3.65 27.34
C ASP A 921 30.87 3.56 27.32
N ILE A 922 30.24 4.16 26.31
CA ILE A 922 28.79 4.13 26.12
C ILE A 922 28.35 2.73 25.65
N LEU A 923 29.10 2.14 24.72
CA LEU A 923 28.84 0.80 24.17
C LEU A 923 29.53 -0.29 24.98
N ARG A 924 29.71 -0.09 26.30
CA ARG A 924 30.43 -1.06 27.13
C ARG A 924 29.65 -2.36 27.35
N PHE A 925 28.33 -2.26 27.50
CA PHE A 925 27.48 -3.39 27.88
C PHE A 925 26.42 -3.74 26.83
N PHE A 926 26.05 -2.81 25.96
CA PHE A 926 24.99 -3.00 24.98
C PHE A 926 25.45 -2.50 23.61
N PRO A 927 25.10 -3.18 22.50
CA PRO A 927 25.65 -2.89 21.17
C PRO A 927 25.17 -1.55 20.57
N VAL A 928 24.21 -0.89 21.21
CA VAL A 928 23.79 0.49 20.91
C VAL A 928 23.71 1.29 22.21
N GLY A 929 23.84 2.60 22.11
CA GLY A 929 23.96 3.50 23.26
C GLY A 929 22.85 4.53 23.31
N LEU A 930 22.22 4.66 24.48
CA LEU A 930 21.33 5.76 24.79
C LEU A 930 21.61 6.21 26.22
N ILE A 931 22.19 7.39 26.38
CA ILE A 931 22.48 7.96 27.71
C ILE A 931 21.64 9.20 27.93
N VAL A 932 21.13 9.37 29.15
CA VAL A 932 20.28 10.51 29.52
C VAL A 932 20.87 11.29 30.68
N GLY A 933 20.85 12.61 30.57
CA GLY A 933 21.37 13.52 31.58
C GLY A 933 20.30 14.55 31.96
N LYS A 934 20.49 15.17 33.11
CA LYS A 934 19.77 16.39 33.48
C LYS A 934 20.79 17.42 33.95
N LYS A 935 20.71 18.63 33.40
CA LYS A 935 21.57 19.72 33.84
C LYS A 935 21.09 20.20 35.20
N ASN A 936 21.95 20.16 36.21
CA ASN A 936 21.66 20.80 37.49
C ASN A 936 22.00 22.29 37.37
N ASN A 937 21.05 23.17 37.66
CA ASN A 937 21.33 24.59 37.88
C ASN A 937 22.05 24.73 39.22
N LYS A 938 23.37 24.59 39.21
CA LYS A 938 24.23 25.13 40.26
C LYS A 938 25.16 26.15 39.64
#